data_AF-A0A7W1J9J5-F1
#
_entry.id   AF-A0A7W1J9J5-F1
#
_cell.length_a   1.000
_cell.length_b   1.000
_cell.length_c   1.000
_cell.angle_alpha   90.00
_cell.angle_beta   90.00
_cell.angle_gamma   90.00
#
_symmetry.space_group_name_H-M   'P 1'
#
loop_
_entity.id
_entity.type
_entity.pdbx_description
1 polymer ?
#
loop_
_entity_poly.entity_id
_entity_poly.type
_entity_poly.pdbx_seq_one_letter_code
_entity_poly.pdbx_strand_id
1 'polypeptide(L)'
;SIVCYCLRLTNVDPVRYRLVFERFLAPERTDPPDIDIDFAWDERDELLAMTLARHGADHVAMVATHQGMHRWAALRETARAHGLPDSAIDIARRCLHDADAYGTPGDLPEPWPAVLAAADALAGMPRHLGLHCGGAVITKRPIRELVPVHPAAKIIDVMDAAGVKHPVHVPTMAWEKDGTEDLGFVKIDLLGNRSLAVVRDCLHDLKEDGIALDEHRWDPIGDVATKRIVAAGATMGCFYIESPSMRQLQAKVGSPDFDRLVVHSSIIRPAGNSFIQTYIARFHRSKECDGAITDAERAEWYPHPCLQNLLSDSFGVLSYQEDVMEVSKVLAGFGSKEANQLRKALGRSDTADRLQALAERFYQGAVANGVSDAVITYVWGMISSFAGYSFCKAHSASYAVVSFQCAYLKAHHPAHFLARVIANQGGYYHTAAYVEEARRLGVEIRGPCALMSRWWTAREGSDAIRIGLHLVKGLSKDTADRIIAARSVDVGRRTSDVARAPDVGRFSSLRAFKSRCRVARDELQTLCDAGALDALLPGCNAAQRSWLVAVAAREASAFIHPQTSGGQALIDLISDETPDLPPPVLRDLPIDQVRHRRFACLAFLPERHPLCLWRLPKRTLMCRAITAAMKDRRVSLIAWPIARKQVSATYLNDEDGKPLPRPRHEPMCFVTLEDETGLVETVWFPDAYHAYGVLLERGDPLRVSGTVDASYDFPTLTVERVETLGGASGGPSCHPPGGEVTAEPDR
;
A
#
# COMPACT_ATOMS: atom_id res chain seq x y z
N SER A 1 10.94 13.21 21.97
CA SER A 1 10.70 14.06 23.15
C SER A 1 10.31 13.18 24.33
N ILE A 2 11.03 13.24 25.45
CA ILE A 2 10.68 12.46 26.65
C ILE A 2 9.36 12.92 27.27
N VAL A 3 9.05 14.22 27.17
CA VAL A 3 7.76 14.76 27.62
C VAL A 3 6.61 14.15 26.83
N CYS A 4 6.71 14.08 25.50
CA CYS A 4 5.69 13.44 24.67
C CYS A 4 5.51 11.96 25.01
N TYR A 5 6.60 11.24 25.32
CA TYR A 5 6.56 9.85 25.75
C TYR A 5 5.85 9.68 27.10
N CYS A 6 6.19 10.49 28.11
CA CYS A 6 5.53 10.46 29.41
C CYS A 6 4.04 10.83 29.35
N LEU A 7 3.67 11.74 28.45
CA LEU A 7 2.28 12.11 28.18
C LEU A 7 1.54 11.11 27.28
N ARG A 8 2.20 10.04 26.82
CA ARG A 8 1.66 9.02 25.91
C ARG A 8 1.17 9.58 24.57
N LEU A 9 1.79 10.65 24.11
CA LEU A 9 1.65 11.13 22.72
C LEU A 9 2.49 10.31 21.75
N THR A 10 3.49 9.57 22.25
CA THR A 10 4.27 8.60 21.50
C THR A 10 4.57 7.39 22.38
N ASN A 11 4.67 6.21 21.77
CA ASN A 11 4.94 4.96 22.46
C ASN A 11 6.40 4.50 22.31
N VAL A 12 7.28 5.34 21.76
CA VAL A 12 8.71 5.04 21.60
C VAL A 12 9.53 5.70 22.70
N ASP A 13 10.33 4.91 23.40
CA ASP A 13 11.27 5.40 24.40
C ASP A 13 12.43 6.18 23.73
N PRO A 14 12.48 7.51 23.87
CA PRO A 14 13.49 8.32 23.19
C PRO A 14 14.89 8.15 23.79
N VAL A 15 15.00 7.68 25.04
CA VAL A 15 16.29 7.48 25.71
C VAL A 15 16.90 6.16 25.25
N ARG A 16 16.12 5.08 25.29
CA ARG A 16 16.58 3.75 24.82
C ARG A 16 17.11 3.78 23.39
N TYR A 17 16.43 4.49 22.50
CA TYR A 17 16.79 4.55 21.08
C TYR A 17 17.65 5.75 20.68
N ARG A 18 18.14 6.52 21.66
CA ARG A 18 18.99 7.71 21.46
C ARG A 18 18.41 8.68 20.43
N LEU A 19 17.13 9.03 20.58
CA LEU A 19 16.43 9.97 19.70
C LEU A 19 16.81 11.40 20.06
N VAL A 20 17.28 12.17 19.07
CA VAL A 20 17.79 13.54 19.26
C VAL A 20 16.65 14.52 19.54
N PHE A 21 16.65 15.18 20.70
CA PHE A 21 15.60 16.13 21.08
C PHE A 21 15.65 17.41 20.25
N GLU A 22 16.85 17.89 19.93
CA GLU A 22 17.14 19.11 19.18
C GLU A 22 16.56 19.07 17.76
N ARG A 23 16.33 17.85 17.22
CA ARG A 23 15.61 17.65 15.96
C ARG A 23 14.13 18.04 16.07
N PHE A 24 13.53 17.87 17.24
CA PHE A 24 12.14 18.22 17.54
C PHE A 24 12.01 19.68 17.99
N LEU A 25 12.85 20.15 18.91
CA LEU A 25 12.86 21.52 19.41
C LEU A 25 14.28 21.92 19.85
N ALA A 26 14.74 23.11 19.45
CA ALA A 26 16.06 23.62 19.83
C ALA A 26 15.99 25.11 20.19
N PRO A 27 16.79 25.61 21.17
CA PRO A 27 16.77 27.01 21.59
C PRO A 27 17.08 28.01 20.45
N GLU A 28 17.94 27.62 19.51
CA GLU A 28 18.30 28.45 18.34
C GLU A 28 17.23 28.48 17.24
N ARG A 29 16.13 27.73 17.40
CA ARG A 29 15.08 27.59 16.40
C ARG A 29 13.90 28.49 16.70
N THR A 30 13.43 29.20 15.68
CA THR A 30 12.26 30.09 15.75
C THR A 30 10.98 29.44 15.24
N ASP A 31 11.11 28.36 14.45
CA ASP A 31 10.00 27.59 13.91
C ASP A 31 9.26 26.82 15.03
N PRO A 32 7.91 26.90 15.10
CA PRO A 32 7.13 26.19 16.11
C PRO A 32 7.31 24.66 15.99
N PRO A 33 7.11 23.90 17.07
CA PRO A 33 7.09 22.44 16.98
C PRO A 33 5.85 21.97 16.21
N ASP A 34 6.07 21.07 15.25
CA ASP A 34 5.00 20.34 14.53
C ASP A 34 4.83 18.96 15.18
N ILE A 35 3.60 18.60 15.53
CA ILE A 35 3.26 17.30 16.11
C ILE A 35 2.20 16.66 15.21
N ASP A 36 2.64 15.64 14.48
CA ASP A 36 1.77 14.79 13.67
C ASP A 36 1.31 13.61 14.52
N ILE A 37 0.01 13.33 14.51
CA ILE A 37 -0.56 12.20 15.26
C ILE A 37 -1.34 11.31 14.30
N ASP A 38 -0.97 10.03 14.28
CA ASP A 38 -1.63 9.00 13.51
C ASP A 38 -2.75 8.32 14.31
N PHE A 39 -3.89 8.16 13.66
CA PHE A 39 -5.06 7.45 14.18
C PHE A 39 -5.49 6.36 13.20
N ALA A 40 -6.41 5.48 13.62
CA ALA A 40 -7.07 4.61 12.67
C ALA A 40 -7.79 5.46 11.60
N TRP A 41 -7.61 5.11 10.33
CA TRP A 41 -8.02 5.97 9.21
C TRP A 41 -9.51 6.34 9.20
N ASP A 42 -10.35 5.48 9.74
CA ASP A 42 -11.80 5.61 9.83
C ASP A 42 -12.28 6.40 11.07
N GLU A 43 -11.40 6.70 12.03
CA GLU A 43 -11.70 7.55 13.20
C GLU A 43 -11.40 9.03 12.96
N ARG A 44 -10.62 9.35 11.91
CA ARG A 44 -10.14 10.71 11.64
C ARG A 44 -11.27 11.74 11.57
N ASP A 45 -12.39 11.38 10.96
CA ASP A 45 -13.52 12.31 10.79
C ASP A 45 -14.25 12.57 12.10
N GLU A 46 -14.34 11.56 12.97
CA GLU A 46 -14.86 11.73 14.32
C GLU A 46 -13.94 12.63 15.16
N LEU A 47 -12.62 12.46 15.06
CA LEU A 47 -11.64 13.30 15.75
C LEU A 47 -11.70 14.77 15.28
N LEU A 48 -11.85 15.00 13.97
CA LEU A 48 -12.05 16.34 13.44
C LEU A 48 -13.38 16.94 13.93
N ALA A 49 -14.46 16.16 13.95
CA ALA A 49 -15.75 16.59 14.48
C ALA A 49 -15.66 16.95 15.97
N MET A 50 -14.96 16.15 16.78
CA MET A 50 -14.69 16.43 18.19
C MET A 50 -13.87 17.71 18.37
N THR A 51 -12.89 17.95 17.49
CA THR A 51 -12.06 19.16 17.51
C THR A 51 -12.90 20.41 17.23
N LEU A 52 -13.78 20.35 16.22
CA LEU A 52 -14.73 21.42 15.89
C LEU A 52 -15.74 21.65 17.02
N ALA A 53 -16.28 20.59 17.63
CA ALA A 53 -17.20 20.71 18.75
C ALA A 53 -16.54 21.35 19.98
N ARG A 54 -15.29 20.99 20.26
CA ARG A 54 -14.55 21.46 21.43
C ARG A 54 -14.11 22.92 21.31
N HIS A 55 -13.61 23.32 20.16
CA HIS A 55 -13.01 24.65 19.95
C HIS A 55 -13.95 25.63 19.25
N GLY A 56 -15.05 25.15 18.67
CA GLY A 56 -15.97 25.92 17.85
C GLY A 56 -15.54 25.93 16.38
N ALA A 57 -16.51 25.79 15.47
CA ALA A 57 -16.26 25.75 14.02
C ALA A 57 -15.63 27.03 13.46
N ASP A 58 -15.80 28.17 14.14
CA ASP A 58 -15.18 29.44 13.76
C ASP A 58 -13.68 29.51 14.12
N HIS A 59 -13.17 28.60 14.95
CA HIS A 59 -11.81 28.60 15.49
C HIS A 59 -10.93 27.46 14.97
N VAL A 60 -11.47 26.59 14.12
CA VAL A 60 -10.77 25.44 13.56
C VAL A 60 -10.97 25.43 12.06
N ALA A 61 -9.88 25.30 11.31
CA ALA A 61 -9.93 25.13 9.87
C ALA A 61 -8.85 24.14 9.43
N MET A 62 -9.18 23.33 8.44
CA MET A 62 -8.22 22.50 7.74
C MET A 62 -7.35 23.35 6.81
N VAL A 63 -6.11 22.94 6.63
CA VAL A 63 -5.19 23.51 5.65
C VAL A 63 -5.65 23.10 4.24
N ALA A 64 -5.53 23.98 3.24
CA ALA A 64 -5.82 23.61 1.86
C ALA A 64 -4.64 22.84 1.23
N THR A 65 -4.90 22.21 0.11
CA THR A 65 -3.86 21.77 -0.83
C THR A 65 -4.16 22.38 -2.17
N HIS A 66 -3.20 23.10 -2.75
CA HIS A 66 -3.37 23.71 -4.07
C HIS A 66 -3.18 22.63 -5.13
N GLN A 67 -4.28 22.14 -5.71
CA GLN A 67 -4.23 21.11 -6.73
C GLN A 67 -3.99 21.77 -8.09
N GLY A 68 -2.77 21.63 -8.61
CA GLY A 68 -2.43 21.98 -9.98
C GLY A 68 -2.79 20.87 -10.98
N MET A 69 -2.85 21.20 -12.26
CA MET A 69 -3.06 20.20 -13.30
C MET A 69 -1.80 19.34 -13.50
N HIS A 70 -1.84 18.10 -13.02
CA HIS A 70 -0.77 17.14 -13.26
C HIS A 70 -0.56 16.92 -14.77
N ARG A 71 0.68 16.78 -15.25
CA ARG A 71 1.00 16.67 -16.70
C ARG A 71 0.14 15.62 -17.44
N TRP A 72 -0.05 14.44 -16.83
CA TRP A 72 -0.88 13.38 -17.42
C TRP A 72 -2.37 13.67 -17.40
N ALA A 73 -2.85 14.45 -16.44
CA ALA A 73 -4.23 14.93 -16.45
C ALA A 73 -4.39 15.98 -17.55
N ALA A 74 -3.45 16.91 -17.69
CA ALA A 74 -3.42 17.88 -18.78
C ALA A 74 -3.45 17.18 -20.15
N LEU A 75 -2.58 16.20 -20.37
CA LEU A 75 -2.56 15.39 -21.59
C LEU A 75 -3.91 14.73 -21.86
N ARG A 76 -4.52 14.10 -20.86
CA ARG A 76 -5.79 13.38 -21.03
C ARG A 76 -6.95 14.33 -21.33
N GLU A 77 -7.06 15.45 -20.61
CA GLU A 77 -8.14 16.42 -20.84
C GLU A 77 -8.01 17.09 -22.21
N THR A 78 -6.79 17.50 -22.60
CA THR A 78 -6.53 18.06 -23.93
C THR A 78 -6.81 17.03 -25.01
N ALA A 79 -6.33 15.80 -24.88
CA ALA A 79 -6.57 14.75 -25.88
C ALA A 79 -8.07 14.45 -26.05
N ARG A 80 -8.85 14.42 -24.96
CA ARG A 80 -10.31 14.29 -25.01
C ARG A 80 -10.97 15.48 -25.70
N ALA A 81 -10.50 16.71 -25.45
CA ALA A 81 -10.98 17.90 -26.15
C ALA A 81 -10.70 17.85 -27.66
N HIS A 82 -9.60 17.19 -28.07
CA HIS A 82 -9.28 16.88 -29.46
C HIS A 82 -10.02 15.65 -30.02
N GLY A 83 -10.94 15.04 -29.25
CA GLY A 83 -11.77 13.92 -29.69
C GLY A 83 -11.07 12.56 -29.68
N LEU A 84 -9.92 12.43 -29.01
CA LEU A 84 -9.18 11.17 -28.95
C LEU A 84 -9.81 10.20 -27.92
N PRO A 85 -9.93 8.90 -28.25
CA PRO A 85 -10.44 7.90 -27.32
C PRO A 85 -9.44 7.58 -26.21
N ASP A 86 -9.93 7.21 -25.03
CA ASP A 86 -9.10 6.89 -23.85
C ASP A 86 -8.02 5.83 -24.15
N SER A 87 -8.31 4.86 -25.03
CA SER A 87 -7.33 3.84 -25.46
C SER A 87 -6.11 4.45 -26.17
N ALA A 88 -6.33 5.43 -27.06
CA ALA A 88 -5.25 6.12 -27.75
C ALA A 88 -4.45 7.01 -26.78
N ILE A 89 -5.13 7.64 -25.83
CA ILE A 89 -4.51 8.43 -24.75
C ILE A 89 -3.59 7.58 -23.90
N ASP A 90 -4.05 6.38 -23.52
CA ASP A 90 -3.25 5.48 -22.70
C ASP A 90 -2.02 4.95 -23.48
N ILE A 91 -2.13 4.72 -24.79
CA ILE A 91 -0.98 4.39 -25.65
C ILE A 91 0.02 5.55 -25.68
N ALA A 92 -0.43 6.77 -26.02
CA ALA A 92 0.43 7.93 -26.11
C ALA A 92 1.12 8.25 -24.78
N ARG A 93 0.37 8.21 -23.67
CA ARG A 93 0.93 8.38 -22.33
C ARG A 93 2.07 7.39 -22.05
N ARG A 94 1.95 6.13 -22.48
CA ARG A 94 3.03 5.14 -22.32
C ARG A 94 4.25 5.51 -23.14
N CYS A 95 4.07 5.80 -24.44
CA CYS A 95 5.16 6.22 -25.32
C CYS A 95 5.93 7.43 -24.73
N LEU A 96 5.21 8.42 -24.22
CA LEU A 96 5.79 9.62 -23.60
C LEU A 96 6.45 9.31 -22.26
N HIS A 97 5.85 8.46 -21.44
CA HIS A 97 6.45 8.06 -20.16
C HIS A 97 7.79 7.34 -20.38
N ASP A 98 7.84 6.46 -21.37
CA ASP A 98 9.08 5.76 -21.75
C ASP A 98 10.10 6.73 -22.35
N ALA A 99 9.66 7.68 -23.20
CA ALA A 99 10.52 8.75 -23.71
C ALA A 99 11.13 9.61 -22.59
N ASP A 100 10.32 10.06 -21.62
CA ASP A 100 10.78 10.88 -20.50
C ASP A 100 11.72 10.11 -19.56
N ALA A 101 11.45 8.83 -19.33
CA ALA A 101 12.24 8.00 -18.44
C ALA A 101 13.59 7.59 -19.06
N TYR A 102 13.68 7.52 -20.39
CA TYR A 102 14.79 6.86 -21.10
C TYR A 102 15.44 7.68 -22.23
N GLY A 103 14.98 8.90 -22.47
CA GLY A 103 15.56 9.79 -23.48
C GLY A 103 15.38 9.30 -24.92
N THR A 104 14.36 8.47 -25.19
CA THR A 104 14.01 8.04 -26.56
C THR A 104 13.15 9.08 -27.27
N PRO A 105 13.10 9.12 -28.62
CA PRO A 105 12.20 10.02 -29.34
C PRO A 105 10.74 9.72 -28.98
N GLY A 106 10.06 10.69 -28.37
CA GLY A 106 8.63 10.63 -28.03
C GLY A 106 7.72 11.04 -29.17
N ASP A 107 8.12 10.79 -30.41
CA ASP A 107 7.44 11.32 -31.59
C ASP A 107 6.11 10.60 -31.81
N LEU A 108 5.04 11.33 -31.53
CA LEU A 108 3.67 10.89 -31.78
C LEU A 108 3.14 11.64 -33.01
N PRO A 109 2.44 10.95 -33.94
CA PRO A 109 1.91 11.58 -35.15
C PRO A 109 0.79 12.58 -34.83
N GLU A 110 0.40 13.40 -35.81
CA GLU A 110 -0.77 14.28 -35.67
C GLU A 110 -2.01 13.49 -35.19
N PRO A 111 -2.82 14.02 -34.25
CA PRO A 111 -2.81 15.38 -33.71
C PRO A 111 -1.96 15.56 -32.42
N TRP A 112 -1.10 14.60 -32.07
CA TRP A 112 -0.40 14.60 -30.78
C TRP A 112 0.52 15.80 -30.53
N PRO A 113 1.27 16.36 -31.50
CA PRO A 113 2.08 17.55 -31.26
C PRO A 113 1.26 18.75 -30.75
N ALA A 114 0.08 18.97 -31.33
CA ALA A 114 -0.84 20.02 -30.88
C ALA A 114 -1.41 19.72 -29.48
N VAL A 115 -1.77 18.45 -29.22
CA VAL A 115 -2.24 18.00 -27.90
C VAL A 115 -1.16 18.21 -26.83
N LEU A 116 0.09 17.90 -27.13
CA LEU A 116 1.22 18.06 -26.22
C LEU A 116 1.49 19.51 -25.91
N ALA A 117 1.55 20.37 -26.93
CA ALA A 117 1.75 21.81 -26.74
C ALA A 117 0.67 22.43 -25.84
N ALA A 118 -0.60 22.05 -26.03
CA ALA A 118 -1.70 22.50 -25.19
C ALA A 118 -1.66 21.87 -23.79
N ALA A 119 -1.25 20.60 -23.65
CA ALA A 119 -1.08 19.95 -22.36
C ALA A 119 0.05 20.59 -21.53
N ASP A 120 1.18 20.94 -22.16
CA ASP A 120 2.31 21.60 -21.50
C ASP A 120 1.94 23.01 -21.04
N ALA A 121 1.18 23.75 -21.84
CA ALA A 121 0.65 25.06 -21.44
C ALA A 121 -0.32 24.97 -20.23
N LEU A 122 -0.99 23.83 -20.06
CA LEU A 122 -1.93 23.59 -18.98
C LEU A 122 -1.28 22.95 -17.75
N ALA A 123 -0.15 22.28 -17.89
CA ALA A 123 0.52 21.60 -16.79
C ALA A 123 0.91 22.59 -15.68
N GLY A 124 0.60 22.25 -14.43
CA GLY A 124 0.83 23.10 -13.26
C GLY A 124 -0.18 24.23 -13.05
N MET A 125 -1.08 24.50 -14.00
CA MET A 125 -2.14 25.51 -13.82
C MET A 125 -3.04 25.16 -12.63
N PRO A 126 -3.48 26.14 -11.81
CA PRO A 126 -4.39 25.89 -10.70
C PRO A 126 -5.71 25.27 -11.15
N ARG A 127 -6.14 24.17 -10.51
CA ARG A 127 -7.40 23.48 -10.81
C ARG A 127 -8.45 23.73 -9.75
N HIS A 128 -8.16 23.42 -8.49
CA HIS A 128 -9.05 23.64 -7.35
C HIS A 128 -8.29 23.55 -6.02
N LEU A 129 -8.94 23.97 -4.94
CA LEU A 129 -8.45 23.75 -3.58
C LEU A 129 -8.93 22.39 -3.07
N GLY A 130 -7.97 21.52 -2.74
CA GLY A 130 -8.21 20.28 -2.03
C GLY A 130 -8.13 20.48 -0.51
N LEU A 131 -8.60 19.48 0.24
CA LEU A 131 -8.42 19.42 1.68
C LEU A 131 -7.08 18.74 2.00
N HIS A 132 -6.24 19.33 2.85
CA HIS A 132 -5.03 18.66 3.31
C HIS A 132 -5.36 17.38 4.10
N CYS A 133 -4.53 16.36 3.97
CA CYS A 133 -4.81 15.03 4.53
C CYS A 133 -4.79 15.00 6.07
N GLY A 134 -4.01 15.86 6.72
CA GLY A 134 -3.92 15.93 8.19
C GLY A 134 -4.11 17.34 8.78
N GLY A 135 -3.30 18.30 8.33
CA GLY A 135 -3.24 19.69 8.79
C GLY A 135 -4.55 20.37 9.13
N ALA A 136 -4.69 20.66 10.41
CA ALA A 136 -5.68 21.55 11.00
C ALA A 136 -4.96 22.68 11.75
N VAL A 137 -5.60 23.85 11.78
CA VAL A 137 -5.16 25.02 12.54
C VAL A 137 -6.24 25.35 13.57
N ILE A 138 -5.82 25.62 14.79
CA ILE A 138 -6.70 25.99 15.90
C ILE A 138 -6.28 27.36 16.43
N THR A 139 -7.20 28.32 16.48
CA THR A 139 -6.89 29.72 16.83
C THR A 139 -7.72 30.24 18.00
N LYS A 140 -7.15 31.18 18.77
CA LYS A 140 -7.88 31.84 19.86
C LYS A 140 -8.97 32.80 19.38
N ARG A 141 -8.72 33.49 18.26
CA ARG A 141 -9.69 34.36 17.58
C ARG A 141 -10.38 33.59 16.46
N PRO A 142 -11.58 33.98 16.01
CA PRO A 142 -12.19 33.37 14.83
C PRO A 142 -11.24 33.40 13.63
N ILE A 143 -11.01 32.26 12.97
CA ILE A 143 -10.02 32.10 11.89
C ILE A 143 -10.29 33.07 10.74
N ARG A 144 -11.57 33.33 10.46
CA ARG A 144 -12.01 34.27 9.41
C ARG A 144 -11.53 35.71 9.61
N GLU A 145 -11.10 36.09 10.82
CA GLU A 145 -10.49 37.39 11.11
C GLU A 145 -8.99 37.43 10.76
N LEU A 146 -8.38 36.27 10.54
CA LEU A 146 -6.94 36.11 10.31
C LEU A 146 -6.65 35.72 8.86
N VAL A 147 -7.45 34.85 8.26
CA VAL A 147 -7.29 34.36 6.89
C VAL A 147 -8.65 34.09 6.22
N PRO A 148 -8.71 34.06 4.87
CA PRO A 148 -9.89 33.58 4.16
C PRO A 148 -10.17 32.10 4.48
N VAL A 149 -11.43 31.81 4.82
CA VAL A 149 -11.95 30.46 5.08
C VAL A 149 -13.10 30.18 4.14
N HIS A 150 -13.16 28.97 3.59
CA HIS A 150 -14.26 28.50 2.76
C HIS A 150 -14.75 27.12 3.24
N PRO A 151 -16.02 26.77 2.99
CA PRO A 151 -16.50 25.43 3.23
C PRO A 151 -15.90 24.45 2.21
N ALA A 152 -15.45 23.28 2.66
CA ALA A 152 -15.11 22.17 1.78
C ALA A 152 -16.38 21.42 1.32
N ALA A 153 -16.27 20.66 0.23
CA ALA A 153 -17.32 19.73 -0.19
C ALA A 153 -17.56 18.60 0.83
N LYS A 154 -16.57 18.32 1.68
CA LYS A 154 -16.67 17.34 2.75
C LYS A 154 -17.60 17.85 3.85
N ILE A 155 -18.59 17.02 4.18
CA ILE A 155 -19.52 17.22 5.29
C ILE A 155 -19.22 16.17 6.36
N ILE A 156 -19.17 16.58 7.61
CA ILE A 156 -19.04 15.69 8.76
C ILE A 156 -20.08 16.04 9.82
N ASP A 157 -20.46 15.06 10.63
CA ASP A 157 -21.43 15.24 11.71
C ASP A 157 -20.73 15.75 12.97
N VAL A 158 -21.03 16.99 13.36
CA VAL A 158 -20.48 17.63 14.57
C VAL A 158 -21.54 17.64 15.67
N MET A 159 -21.16 17.19 16.87
CA MET A 159 -22.06 17.18 18.02
C MET A 159 -22.11 18.56 18.68
N ASP A 160 -23.30 19.08 18.92
CA ASP A 160 -23.52 20.33 19.65
C ASP A 160 -23.53 20.14 21.18
N ALA A 161 -23.68 21.24 21.92
CA ALA A 161 -23.74 21.22 23.38
C ALA A 161 -24.97 20.47 23.94
N ALA A 162 -26.01 20.23 23.14
CA ALA A 162 -27.19 19.46 23.51
C ALA A 162 -27.05 17.97 23.18
N GLY A 163 -25.91 17.54 22.62
CA GLY A 163 -25.65 16.16 22.21
C GLY A 163 -26.27 15.78 20.86
N VAL A 164 -26.74 16.75 20.08
CA VAL A 164 -27.33 16.53 18.76
C VAL A 164 -26.25 16.67 17.69
N LYS A 165 -26.18 15.71 16.76
CA LYS A 165 -25.27 15.76 15.62
C LYS A 165 -25.87 16.60 14.50
N HIS A 166 -25.08 17.52 13.97
CA HIS A 166 -25.46 18.37 12.82
C HIS A 166 -24.42 18.22 11.70
N PRO A 167 -24.86 18.14 10.44
CA PRO A 167 -23.95 18.10 9.30
C PRO A 167 -23.30 19.47 9.12
N VAL A 168 -21.96 19.50 9.12
CA VAL A 168 -21.18 20.73 8.94
C VAL A 168 -20.19 20.53 7.79
N HIS A 169 -20.15 21.52 6.89
CA HIS A 169 -19.06 21.62 5.92
C HIS A 169 -17.75 21.89 6.64
N VAL A 170 -16.73 21.11 6.34
CA VAL A 170 -15.42 21.28 6.99
C VAL A 170 -14.84 22.66 6.64
N PRO A 171 -14.57 23.53 7.62
CA PRO A 171 -13.95 24.83 7.36
C PRO A 171 -12.52 24.62 6.86
N THR A 172 -12.13 25.31 5.79
CA THR A 172 -10.82 25.17 5.15
C THR A 172 -10.23 26.54 4.87
N MET A 173 -8.97 26.75 5.24
CA MET A 173 -8.25 27.98 4.92
C MET A 173 -7.75 27.96 3.47
N ALA A 174 -7.67 29.11 2.82
CA ALA A 174 -7.25 29.17 1.42
C ALA A 174 -5.75 28.87 1.19
N TRP A 175 -4.92 28.92 2.23
CA TRP A 175 -3.48 28.72 2.14
C TRP A 175 -3.10 27.24 2.23
N GLU A 176 -2.09 26.85 1.45
CA GLU A 176 -1.49 25.53 1.57
C GLU A 176 -0.52 25.45 2.76
N LYS A 177 0.16 24.32 2.92
CA LYS A 177 1.01 24.02 4.07
C LYS A 177 2.07 25.11 4.31
N ASP A 178 2.90 25.41 3.32
CA ASP A 178 4.04 26.31 3.51
C ASP A 178 3.54 27.74 3.76
N GLY A 179 2.54 28.20 2.99
CA GLY A 179 1.88 29.49 3.24
C GLY A 179 1.22 29.60 4.62
N THR A 180 0.73 28.50 5.17
CA THR A 180 0.18 28.46 6.54
C THR A 180 1.28 28.61 7.59
N GLU A 181 2.41 27.93 7.40
CA GLU A 181 3.58 28.02 8.27
C GLU A 181 4.20 29.43 8.22
N ASP A 182 4.31 30.03 7.03
CA ASP A 182 4.85 31.38 6.82
C ASP A 182 4.02 32.48 7.50
N LEU A 183 2.70 32.27 7.63
CA LEU A 183 1.80 33.14 8.39
C LEU A 183 1.95 32.98 9.92
N GLY A 184 2.77 32.04 10.37
CA GLY A 184 3.05 31.77 11.78
C GLY A 184 1.98 30.95 12.48
N PHE A 185 1.11 30.25 11.74
CA PHE A 185 0.16 29.33 12.33
C PHE A 185 0.84 28.05 12.81
N VAL A 186 0.38 27.55 13.95
CA VAL A 186 0.73 26.21 14.42
C VAL A 186 -0.25 25.23 13.79
N LYS A 187 0.27 24.39 12.90
CA LYS A 187 -0.46 23.29 12.28
C LYS A 187 -0.36 22.05 13.19
N ILE A 188 -1.43 21.26 13.22
CA ILE A 188 -1.46 19.92 13.83
C ILE A 188 -1.99 18.97 12.76
N ASP A 189 -1.27 17.87 12.49
CA ASP A 189 -1.75 16.88 11.53
C ASP A 189 -2.52 15.76 12.23
N LEU A 190 -3.82 15.65 11.90
CA LEU A 190 -4.67 14.53 12.28
C LEU A 190 -4.66 13.50 11.14
N LEU A 191 -3.73 12.57 11.19
CA LEU A 191 -3.47 11.62 10.10
C LEU A 191 -4.26 10.32 10.28
N GLY A 192 -4.82 9.84 9.17
CA GLY A 192 -5.47 8.54 9.11
C GLY A 192 -4.51 7.46 8.60
N ASN A 193 -4.24 6.45 9.42
CA ASN A 193 -3.37 5.32 9.10
C ASN A 193 -4.18 4.00 9.04
N ARG A 194 -4.18 3.36 7.87
CA ARG A 194 -4.91 2.08 7.66
C ARG A 194 -4.38 0.96 8.54
N SER A 195 -3.08 0.93 8.82
CA SER A 195 -2.47 -0.15 9.60
C SER A 195 -2.78 -0.05 11.09
N LEU A 196 -2.99 1.16 11.61
CA LEU A 196 -3.51 1.33 12.97
C LEU A 196 -4.93 0.75 13.08
N ALA A 197 -5.77 0.92 12.05
CA ALA A 197 -7.07 0.26 11.99
C ALA A 197 -6.93 -1.27 11.90
N VAL A 198 -5.96 -1.81 11.13
CA VAL A 198 -5.68 -3.26 11.10
C VAL A 198 -5.37 -3.79 12.51
N VAL A 199 -4.46 -3.13 13.23
CA VAL A 199 -4.08 -3.54 14.59
C VAL A 199 -5.29 -3.44 15.53
N ARG A 200 -5.99 -2.29 15.56
CA ARG A 200 -7.20 -2.08 16.38
C ARG A 200 -8.26 -3.13 16.13
N ASP A 201 -8.63 -3.35 14.88
CA ASP A 201 -9.70 -4.28 14.51
C ASP A 201 -9.32 -5.74 14.80
N CYS A 202 -8.04 -6.09 14.63
CA CYS A 202 -7.54 -7.41 14.97
C CYS A 202 -7.60 -7.64 16.49
N LEU A 203 -7.16 -6.67 17.29
CA LEU A 203 -7.27 -6.72 18.76
C LEU A 203 -8.74 -6.81 19.21
N HIS A 204 -9.64 -6.10 18.54
CA HIS A 204 -11.08 -6.21 18.78
C HIS A 204 -11.60 -7.63 18.50
N ASP A 205 -11.27 -8.21 17.34
CA ASP A 205 -11.68 -9.57 16.99
C ASP A 205 -11.14 -10.62 17.97
N LEU A 206 -9.91 -10.45 18.43
CA LEU A 206 -9.30 -11.34 19.43
C LEU A 206 -10.02 -11.24 20.77
N LYS A 207 -10.38 -10.02 21.18
CA LYS A 207 -11.16 -9.80 22.41
C LYS A 207 -12.54 -10.45 22.32
N GLU A 208 -13.22 -10.39 21.17
CA GLU A 208 -14.48 -11.09 20.93
C GLU A 208 -14.34 -12.61 21.06
N ASP A 209 -13.18 -13.16 20.71
CA ASP A 209 -12.85 -14.59 20.90
C ASP A 209 -12.35 -14.93 22.32
N GLY A 210 -12.39 -13.97 23.24
CA GLY A 210 -11.91 -14.15 24.62
C GLY A 210 -10.39 -14.11 24.78
N ILE A 211 -9.66 -13.69 23.74
CA ILE A 211 -8.20 -13.49 23.75
C ILE A 211 -7.94 -11.99 23.98
N ALA A 212 -7.87 -11.59 25.25
CA ALA A 212 -7.55 -10.20 25.61
C ALA A 212 -6.04 -10.02 25.77
N LEU A 213 -5.42 -9.25 24.87
CA LEU A 213 -4.04 -8.81 25.03
C LEU A 213 -4.01 -7.56 25.91
N ASP A 214 -3.20 -7.59 26.97
CA ASP A 214 -2.91 -6.41 27.78
C ASP A 214 -1.89 -5.54 27.05
N GLU A 215 -2.35 -4.46 26.43
CA GLU A 215 -1.52 -3.53 25.67
C GLU A 215 -0.37 -2.91 26.50
N HIS A 216 -0.47 -2.87 27.83
CA HIS A 216 0.60 -2.38 28.70
C HIS A 216 1.70 -3.41 28.96
N ARG A 217 1.41 -4.70 28.74
CA ARG A 217 2.35 -5.81 28.95
C ARG A 217 2.69 -6.54 27.65
N TRP A 218 2.06 -6.18 26.55
CA TRP A 218 2.28 -6.75 25.23
C TRP A 218 3.65 -6.33 24.71
N ASP A 219 4.54 -7.31 24.52
CA ASP A 219 5.89 -7.11 23.98
C ASP A 219 6.09 -7.85 22.64
N PRO A 220 5.61 -7.28 21.51
CA PRO A 220 5.90 -7.79 20.17
C PRO A 220 7.39 -7.83 19.82
N ILE A 221 8.18 -6.90 20.36
CA ILE A 221 9.59 -6.73 20.00
C ILE A 221 10.42 -7.87 20.60
N GLY A 222 10.10 -8.32 21.80
CA GLY A 222 10.75 -9.43 22.49
C GLY A 222 10.37 -10.83 21.97
N ASP A 223 9.23 -10.97 21.28
CA ASP A 223 8.64 -12.26 20.92
C ASP A 223 9.45 -13.04 19.85
N VAL A 224 9.66 -14.35 20.11
CA VAL A 224 10.49 -15.21 19.26
C VAL A 224 9.85 -15.48 17.90
N ALA A 225 8.54 -15.70 17.85
CA ALA A 225 7.86 -15.98 16.58
C ALA A 225 7.81 -14.74 15.68
N THR A 226 7.55 -13.58 16.28
CA THR A 226 7.59 -12.26 15.63
C THR A 226 8.97 -11.99 15.03
N LYS A 227 10.02 -12.15 15.82
CA LYS A 227 11.42 -12.00 15.40
C LYS A 227 11.78 -12.88 14.20
N ARG A 228 11.30 -14.13 14.16
CA ARG A 228 11.53 -15.04 13.03
C ARG A 228 10.89 -14.52 11.74
N ILE A 229 9.66 -14.01 11.81
CA ILE A 229 8.97 -13.44 10.65
C ILE A 229 9.74 -12.22 10.11
N VAL A 230 10.15 -11.32 11.00
CA VAL A 230 10.91 -10.10 10.61
C VAL A 230 12.25 -10.48 9.99
N ALA A 231 13.03 -11.34 10.64
CA ALA A 231 14.34 -11.78 10.14
C ALA A 231 14.27 -12.53 8.80
N ALA A 232 13.18 -13.28 8.55
CA ALA A 232 12.96 -13.99 7.29
C ALA A 232 12.42 -13.08 6.16
N GLY A 233 12.10 -11.81 6.44
CA GLY A 233 11.41 -10.94 5.48
C GLY A 233 9.98 -11.41 5.15
N ALA A 234 9.36 -12.24 5.99
CA ALA A 234 8.03 -12.82 5.77
C ALA A 234 6.91 -11.84 6.16
N THR A 235 7.03 -10.59 5.75
CA THR A 235 6.33 -9.44 6.36
C THR A 235 5.22 -8.85 5.48
N MET A 236 4.67 -9.59 4.50
CA MET A 236 3.47 -9.13 3.78
C MET A 236 2.31 -8.83 4.74
N GLY A 237 1.67 -7.68 4.56
CA GLY A 237 0.63 -7.16 5.45
C GLY A 237 1.18 -6.38 6.65
N CYS A 238 2.48 -6.50 6.97
CA CYS A 238 3.10 -5.79 8.08
C CYS A 238 3.47 -4.37 7.65
N PHE A 239 2.80 -3.39 8.26
CA PHE A 239 3.01 -1.97 8.01
C PHE A 239 4.49 -1.61 7.92
N TYR A 240 4.81 -0.73 6.97
CA TYR A 240 6.11 -0.10 6.80
C TYR A 240 7.25 -1.04 6.35
N ILE A 241 7.08 -2.37 6.46
CA ILE A 241 8.14 -3.36 6.24
C ILE A 241 7.82 -4.46 5.23
N GLU A 242 6.78 -4.29 4.43
CA GLU A 242 6.28 -5.33 3.52
C GLU A 242 6.73 -5.18 2.06
N SER A 243 7.33 -4.05 1.66
CA SER A 243 7.73 -3.83 0.27
C SER A 243 8.77 -4.88 -0.17
N PRO A 244 8.79 -5.31 -1.46
CA PRO A 244 9.71 -6.34 -1.94
C PRO A 244 11.16 -6.06 -1.56
N SER A 245 11.65 -4.84 -1.79
CA SER A 245 13.02 -4.45 -1.45
C SER A 245 13.29 -4.53 0.07
N MET A 246 12.32 -4.14 0.91
CA MET A 246 12.47 -4.21 2.36
C MET A 246 12.51 -5.65 2.86
N ARG A 247 11.62 -6.51 2.36
CA ARG A 247 11.63 -7.94 2.67
C ARG A 247 12.94 -8.60 2.30
N GLN A 248 13.46 -8.29 1.11
CA GLN A 248 14.76 -8.76 0.64
C GLN A 248 15.90 -8.30 1.53
N LEU A 249 15.93 -7.01 1.89
CA LEU A 249 16.94 -6.46 2.80
C LEU A 249 16.90 -7.17 4.15
N GLN A 250 15.71 -7.34 4.73
CA GLN A 250 15.54 -8.04 5.99
C GLN A 250 16.02 -9.49 5.93
N ALA A 251 15.63 -10.23 4.89
CA ALA A 251 16.04 -11.61 4.71
C ALA A 251 17.57 -11.76 4.51
N LYS A 252 18.20 -10.83 3.78
CA LYS A 252 19.67 -10.81 3.57
C LYS A 252 20.43 -10.48 4.85
N VAL A 253 19.92 -9.58 5.67
CA VAL A 253 20.54 -9.24 6.96
C VAL A 253 20.27 -10.34 7.99
N GLY A 254 19.07 -10.92 7.97
CA GLY A 254 18.65 -12.00 8.87
C GLY A 254 18.65 -11.59 10.35
N SER A 255 18.59 -10.29 10.64
CA SER A 255 18.53 -9.79 12.02
C SER A 255 17.07 -9.58 12.44
N PRO A 256 16.69 -10.07 13.63
CA PRO A 256 15.38 -9.83 14.21
C PRO A 256 15.31 -8.54 15.04
N ASP A 257 16.39 -7.75 15.10
CA ASP A 257 16.53 -6.69 16.09
C ASP A 257 15.82 -5.40 15.69
N PHE A 258 15.15 -4.77 16.66
CA PHE A 258 14.44 -3.52 16.45
C PHE A 258 15.34 -2.42 15.88
N ASP A 259 16.52 -2.21 16.47
CA ASP A 259 17.44 -1.15 16.03
C ASP A 259 17.88 -1.33 14.58
N ARG A 260 18.02 -2.58 14.12
CA ARG A 260 18.35 -2.89 12.73
C ARG A 260 17.20 -2.54 11.80
N LEU A 261 15.97 -2.85 12.19
CA LEU A 261 14.79 -2.43 11.42
C LEU A 261 14.68 -0.90 11.28
N VAL A 262 15.00 -0.14 12.33
CA VAL A 262 15.03 1.34 12.27
C VAL A 262 16.07 1.81 11.24
N VAL A 263 17.23 1.17 11.13
CA VAL A 263 18.22 1.48 10.07
C VAL A 263 17.69 1.11 8.69
N HIS A 264 17.16 -0.11 8.54
CA HIS A 264 16.71 -0.65 7.25
C HIS A 264 15.64 0.24 6.59
N SER A 265 14.69 0.73 7.37
CA SER A 265 13.65 1.64 6.88
C SER A 265 14.17 2.99 6.39
N SER A 266 15.33 3.42 6.86
CA SER A 266 15.93 4.70 6.44
C SER A 266 16.91 4.54 5.28
N ILE A 267 17.61 3.40 5.20
CA ILE A 267 18.64 3.17 4.17
C ILE A 267 18.04 2.70 2.83
N ILE A 268 16.81 2.19 2.80
CA ILE A 268 16.18 1.61 1.62
C ILE A 268 15.71 2.67 0.60
N ARG A 269 16.65 3.37 -0.02
CA ARG A 269 16.41 4.46 -0.97
C ARG A 269 17.13 4.25 -2.30
N PRO A 270 16.58 4.74 -3.43
CA PRO A 270 17.19 4.58 -4.76
C PRO A 270 18.64 5.07 -4.84
N ALA A 271 18.95 6.21 -4.21
CA ALA A 271 20.28 6.82 -4.19
C ALA A 271 21.30 6.12 -3.25
N GLY A 272 20.87 5.14 -2.45
CA GLY A 272 21.67 4.52 -1.39
C GLY A 272 22.23 3.13 -1.72
N ASN A 273 22.06 2.63 -2.94
CA ASN A 273 22.31 1.21 -3.25
C ASN A 273 23.74 0.73 -2.90
N SER A 274 24.76 1.54 -3.15
CA SER A 274 26.15 1.21 -2.76
C SER A 274 26.33 1.12 -1.25
N PHE A 275 25.77 2.07 -0.50
CA PHE A 275 25.84 2.09 0.97
C PHE A 275 25.01 0.98 1.63
N ILE A 276 23.92 0.52 1.00
CA ILE A 276 23.18 -0.67 1.45
C ILE A 276 24.10 -1.89 1.41
N GLN A 277 24.84 -2.10 0.31
CA GLN A 277 25.77 -3.22 0.22
C GLN A 277 26.90 -3.12 1.24
N THR A 278 27.46 -1.92 1.44
CA THR A 278 28.45 -1.65 2.49
C THR A 278 27.90 -1.99 3.87
N TYR A 279 26.68 -1.55 4.20
CA TYR A 279 26.03 -1.84 5.46
C TYR A 279 25.86 -3.36 5.68
N ILE A 280 25.33 -4.08 4.69
CA ILE A 280 25.11 -5.53 4.80
C ILE A 280 26.44 -6.25 5.00
N ALA A 281 27.48 -5.91 4.22
CA ALA A 281 28.80 -6.53 4.33
C ALA A 281 29.43 -6.31 5.72
N ARG A 282 29.38 -5.07 6.23
CA ARG A 282 29.90 -4.73 7.56
C ARG A 282 29.09 -5.38 8.68
N PHE A 283 27.77 -5.49 8.54
CA PHE A 283 26.91 -6.20 9.49
C PHE A 283 27.29 -7.69 9.59
N HIS A 284 27.40 -8.39 8.45
CA HIS A 284 27.78 -9.81 8.46
C HIS A 284 29.19 -10.01 8.98
N ARG A 285 30.13 -9.16 8.59
CA ARG A 285 31.50 -9.18 9.13
C ARG A 285 31.53 -8.96 10.64
N SER A 286 30.70 -8.07 11.16
CA SER A 286 30.55 -7.85 12.60
C SER A 286 29.98 -9.09 13.31
N LYS A 287 29.03 -9.80 12.69
CA LYS A 287 28.45 -11.04 13.21
C LYS A 287 29.46 -12.19 13.24
N GLU A 288 30.27 -12.35 12.20
CA GLU A 288 31.33 -13.39 12.13
C GLU A 288 32.39 -13.24 13.23
N CYS A 289 32.61 -12.02 13.70
CA CYS A 289 33.58 -11.70 14.75
C CYS A 289 32.97 -11.49 16.14
N ASP A 290 31.69 -11.82 16.37
CA ASP A 290 30.99 -11.51 17.64
C ASP A 290 31.13 -10.04 18.08
N GLY A 291 31.15 -9.12 17.10
CA GLY A 291 31.33 -7.68 17.31
C GLY A 291 32.78 -7.20 17.43
N ALA A 292 33.76 -8.12 17.50
CA ALA A 292 35.18 -7.78 17.63
C ALA A 292 35.81 -7.45 16.27
N ILE A 293 35.67 -6.20 15.82
CA ILE A 293 36.35 -5.69 14.62
C ILE A 293 37.81 -5.31 14.93
N THR A 294 38.70 -5.56 13.97
CA THR A 294 40.11 -5.16 14.02
C THR A 294 40.26 -3.64 13.95
N ASP A 295 41.41 -3.10 14.39
CA ASP A 295 41.68 -1.67 14.28
C ASP A 295 41.74 -1.19 12.82
N ALA A 296 42.17 -2.06 11.90
CA ALA A 296 42.16 -1.79 10.47
C ALA A 296 40.72 -1.64 9.94
N GLU A 297 39.83 -2.58 10.25
CA GLU A 297 38.41 -2.50 9.89
C GLU A 297 37.74 -1.29 10.56
N ARG A 298 38.07 -1.00 11.81
CA ARG A 298 37.55 0.18 12.52
C ARG A 298 37.97 1.47 11.82
N ALA A 299 39.23 1.60 11.42
CA ALA A 299 39.73 2.75 10.67
C ALA A 299 39.09 2.88 9.27
N GLU A 300 38.81 1.76 8.61
CA GLU A 300 38.12 1.74 7.32
C GLU A 300 36.64 2.11 7.45
N TRP A 301 35.95 1.57 8.45
CA TRP A 301 34.51 1.77 8.62
C TRP A 301 34.19 3.16 9.17
N TYR A 302 35.08 3.68 10.01
CA TYR A 302 34.97 4.98 10.66
C TYR A 302 36.22 5.80 10.33
N PRO A 303 36.23 6.48 9.16
CA PRO A 303 37.41 7.18 8.66
C PRO A 303 37.82 8.39 9.54
N HIS A 304 37.03 8.71 10.57
CA HIS A 304 37.39 9.65 11.62
C HIS A 304 36.90 9.15 13.00
N PRO A 305 37.66 9.31 14.10
CA PRO A 305 37.29 8.80 15.42
C PRO A 305 35.92 9.28 15.92
N CYS A 306 35.53 10.51 15.58
CA CYS A 306 34.24 11.06 16.01
C CYS A 306 33.04 10.34 15.38
N LEU A 307 33.22 9.73 14.20
CA LEU A 307 32.17 9.00 13.49
C LEU A 307 31.87 7.65 14.13
N GLN A 308 32.84 7.08 14.86
CA GLN A 308 32.68 5.78 15.48
C GLN A 308 31.53 5.73 16.47
N ASN A 309 31.45 6.73 17.35
CA ASN A 309 30.36 6.77 18.33
C ASN A 309 29.03 7.12 17.67
N LEU A 310 29.04 8.07 16.73
CA LEU A 310 27.83 8.58 16.06
C LEU A 310 27.17 7.53 15.14
N LEU A 311 27.95 6.80 14.37
CA LEU A 311 27.48 5.90 13.31
C LEU A 311 27.65 4.41 13.66
N SER A 312 27.84 4.09 14.94
CA SER A 312 28.00 2.71 15.41
C SER A 312 26.80 1.82 15.07
N ASP A 313 25.59 2.38 15.13
CA ASP A 313 24.33 1.67 14.84
C ASP A 313 24.22 1.24 13.36
N SER A 314 24.95 1.90 12.48
CA SER A 314 24.88 1.68 11.03
C SER A 314 26.23 1.27 10.43
N PHE A 315 27.17 0.84 11.27
CA PHE A 315 28.51 0.43 10.86
C PHE A 315 29.23 1.46 9.98
N GLY A 316 29.10 2.74 10.35
CA GLY A 316 29.76 3.86 9.67
C GLY A 316 28.99 4.43 8.47
N VAL A 317 27.76 3.98 8.21
CA VAL A 317 26.93 4.47 7.11
C VAL A 317 25.93 5.50 7.62
N LEU A 318 25.97 6.74 7.09
CA LEU A 318 24.95 7.75 7.39
C LEU A 318 23.56 7.23 7.01
N SER A 319 22.63 7.17 7.98
CA SER A 319 21.28 6.61 7.78
C SER A 319 20.17 7.63 8.00
N TYR A 320 20.36 8.60 8.90
CA TYR A 320 19.31 9.53 9.32
C TYR A 320 19.68 11.01 9.07
N GLN A 321 18.65 11.86 9.03
CA GLN A 321 18.79 13.32 9.07
C GLN A 321 19.55 13.77 10.32
N GLU A 322 19.28 13.12 11.45
CA GLU A 322 19.96 13.35 12.72
C GLU A 322 21.45 13.03 12.61
N ASP A 323 21.84 11.99 11.88
CA ASP A 323 23.26 11.68 11.68
C ASP A 323 23.94 12.79 10.87
N VAL A 324 23.29 13.31 9.81
CA VAL A 324 23.81 14.45 9.04
C VAL A 324 24.02 15.66 9.95
N MET A 325 23.03 15.95 10.80
CA MET A 325 23.12 17.08 11.73
C MET A 325 24.29 16.93 12.72
N GLU A 326 24.41 15.77 13.37
CA GLU A 326 25.46 15.53 14.37
C GLU A 326 26.86 15.44 13.74
N VAL A 327 26.98 14.81 12.57
CA VAL A 327 28.24 14.76 11.83
C VAL A 327 28.70 16.16 11.41
N SER A 328 27.79 17.03 10.95
CA SER A 328 28.14 18.42 10.60
C SER A 328 28.56 19.26 11.81
N LYS A 329 27.95 19.07 12.97
CA LYS A 329 28.38 19.73 14.21
C LYS A 329 29.78 19.31 14.61
N VAL A 330 30.05 18.00 14.64
CA VAL A 330 31.30 17.46 15.19
C VAL A 330 32.47 17.58 14.22
N LEU A 331 32.26 17.35 12.92
CA LEU A 331 33.34 17.49 11.93
C LEU A 331 33.57 18.94 11.54
N ALA A 332 32.51 19.72 11.27
CA ALA A 332 32.64 21.05 10.69
C ALA A 332 32.36 22.20 11.66
N GLY A 333 32.02 21.92 12.93
CA GLY A 333 31.75 22.94 13.93
C GLY A 333 30.44 23.71 13.71
N PHE A 334 29.48 23.15 12.97
CA PHE A 334 28.19 23.81 12.72
C PHE A 334 27.40 24.03 14.01
N GLY A 335 26.68 25.15 14.09
CA GLY A 335 25.63 25.35 15.11
C GLY A 335 24.38 24.51 14.84
N SER A 336 23.44 24.49 15.79
CA SER A 336 22.18 23.73 15.63
C SER A 336 21.32 24.30 14.50
N LYS A 337 21.31 25.63 14.34
CA LYS A 337 20.64 26.32 13.23
C LYS A 337 21.17 25.87 11.87
N GLU A 338 22.49 25.79 11.72
CA GLU A 338 23.16 25.49 10.43
C GLU A 338 23.01 24.02 10.05
N ALA A 339 23.16 23.12 11.02
CA ALA A 339 22.88 21.71 10.83
C ALA A 339 21.43 21.48 10.36
N ASN A 340 20.45 22.19 10.94
CA ASN A 340 19.07 22.13 10.49
C ASN A 340 18.85 22.76 9.10
N GLN A 341 19.57 23.83 8.76
CA GLN A 341 19.54 24.42 7.41
C GLN A 341 20.06 23.44 6.36
N LEU A 342 21.17 22.75 6.63
CA LEU A 342 21.71 21.70 5.76
C LEU A 342 20.70 20.58 5.55
N ARG A 343 20.10 20.08 6.63
CA ARG A 343 19.04 19.08 6.56
C ARG A 343 17.85 19.55 5.70
N LYS A 344 17.38 20.79 5.89
CA LYS A 344 16.26 21.36 5.09
C LYS A 344 16.65 21.48 3.61
N ALA A 345 17.88 21.90 3.32
CA ALA A 345 18.39 22.04 1.95
C ALA A 345 18.55 20.68 1.24
N LEU A 346 18.91 19.62 1.96
CA LEU A 346 18.96 18.26 1.40
C LEU A 346 17.55 17.71 1.09
N GLY A 347 16.53 18.18 1.78
CA GLY A 347 15.15 17.73 1.58
C GLY A 347 14.42 18.38 0.40
N ARG A 348 15.01 19.39 -0.25
CA ARG A 348 14.33 20.22 -1.26
C ARG A 348 15.14 20.30 -2.56
N SER A 349 14.46 20.12 -3.69
CA SER A 349 15.09 20.13 -5.01
C SER A 349 15.45 21.52 -5.52
N ASP A 350 14.83 22.58 -4.99
CA ASP A 350 15.00 23.99 -5.38
C ASP A 350 16.09 24.72 -4.58
N THR A 351 16.81 24.03 -3.70
CA THR A 351 17.82 24.64 -2.81
C THR A 351 19.26 24.37 -3.19
N ALA A 352 19.54 24.12 -4.48
CA ALA A 352 20.88 23.80 -4.97
C ALA A 352 21.96 24.82 -4.55
N ASP A 353 21.70 26.11 -4.77
CA ASP A 353 22.64 27.19 -4.44
C ASP A 353 22.93 27.26 -2.92
N ARG A 354 21.89 27.08 -2.10
CA ARG A 354 22.02 27.06 -0.63
C ARG A 354 22.81 25.85 -0.17
N LEU A 355 22.59 24.69 -0.78
CA LEU A 355 23.32 23.47 -0.47
C LEU A 355 24.81 23.61 -0.81
N GLN A 356 25.13 24.24 -1.95
CA GLN A 356 26.51 24.53 -2.33
C GLN A 356 27.20 25.47 -1.34
N ALA A 357 26.51 26.53 -0.89
CA ALA A 357 27.06 27.44 0.13
C ALA A 357 27.32 26.71 1.47
N LEU A 358 26.43 25.80 1.87
CA LEU A 358 26.61 24.99 3.08
C LEU A 358 27.72 23.94 2.92
N ALA A 359 27.92 23.42 1.70
CA ALA A 359 29.03 22.53 1.37
C ALA A 359 30.37 23.22 1.63
N GLU A 360 30.58 24.40 1.04
CA GLU A 360 31.82 25.16 1.20
C GLU A 360 32.13 25.44 2.67
N ARG A 361 31.11 25.84 3.44
CA ARG A 361 31.26 26.07 4.88
C ARG A 361 31.58 24.79 5.66
N PHE A 362 30.99 23.66 5.28
CA PHE A 362 31.29 22.37 5.87
C PHE A 362 32.76 21.98 5.64
N TYR A 363 33.24 22.14 4.40
CA TYR A 363 34.64 21.87 4.04
C TYR A 363 35.60 22.75 4.85
N GLN A 364 35.36 24.07 4.88
CA GLN A 364 36.20 25.01 5.63
C GLN A 364 36.24 24.70 7.12
N GLY A 365 35.09 24.42 7.73
CA GLY A 365 35.00 24.05 9.14
C GLY A 365 35.71 22.74 9.45
N ALA A 366 35.58 21.74 8.58
CA ALA A 366 36.23 20.45 8.78
C ALA A 366 37.76 20.51 8.64
N VAL A 367 38.26 21.28 7.67
CA VAL A 367 39.70 21.55 7.54
C VAL A 367 40.22 22.29 8.78
N ALA A 368 39.49 23.29 9.29
CA ALA A 368 39.86 24.02 10.50
C ALA A 368 39.92 23.11 11.75
N ASN A 369 39.11 22.05 11.78
CA ASN A 369 39.11 21.03 12.84
C ASN A 369 40.15 19.91 12.62
N GLY A 370 41.03 20.03 11.62
CA GLY A 370 42.11 19.08 11.36
C GLY A 370 41.69 17.80 10.65
N VAL A 371 40.51 17.78 10.02
CA VAL A 371 40.02 16.63 9.24
C VAL A 371 40.69 16.60 7.87
N SER A 372 41.13 15.43 7.41
CA SER A 372 41.79 15.31 6.11
C SER A 372 40.81 15.41 4.93
N ASP A 373 41.27 15.93 3.79
CA ASP A 373 40.46 16.14 2.58
C ASP A 373 39.75 14.86 2.09
N ALA A 374 40.45 13.71 2.18
CA ALA A 374 39.88 12.42 1.83
C ALA A 374 38.65 12.05 2.69
N VAL A 375 38.71 12.31 4.00
CA VAL A 375 37.61 12.06 4.93
C VAL A 375 36.46 13.02 4.67
N ILE A 376 36.76 14.31 4.45
CA ILE A 376 35.75 15.34 4.17
C ILE A 376 34.99 14.98 2.90
N THR A 377 35.71 14.63 1.83
CA THR A 377 35.11 14.24 0.54
C THR A 377 34.25 12.98 0.66
N TYR A 378 34.72 11.96 1.40
CA TYR A 378 33.95 10.74 1.64
C TYR A 378 32.65 11.02 2.42
N VAL A 379 32.75 11.77 3.53
CA VAL A 379 31.60 12.11 4.37
C VAL A 379 30.62 13.02 3.63
N TRP A 380 31.11 14.01 2.89
CA TRP A 380 30.25 14.87 2.07
C TRP A 380 29.55 14.09 0.95
N GLY A 381 30.23 13.12 0.34
CA GLY A 381 29.61 12.19 -0.61
C GLY A 381 28.44 11.41 0.02
N MET A 382 28.61 10.92 1.25
CA MET A 382 27.51 10.31 2.00
C MET A 382 26.38 11.30 2.28
N ILE A 383 26.67 12.51 2.76
CA ILE A 383 25.66 13.56 3.03
C ILE A 383 24.89 13.91 1.76
N SER A 384 25.59 14.09 0.64
CA SER A 384 24.97 14.45 -0.65
C SER A 384 24.05 13.36 -1.17
N SER A 385 24.28 12.09 -0.82
CA SER A 385 23.37 10.97 -1.15
C SER A 385 21.98 11.06 -0.47
N PHE A 386 21.82 11.94 0.53
CA PHE A 386 20.53 12.22 1.16
C PHE A 386 19.67 13.22 0.39
N ALA A 387 20.19 13.87 -0.64
CA ALA A 387 19.45 14.85 -1.44
C ALA A 387 18.18 14.21 -2.02
N GLY A 388 17.01 14.75 -1.68
CA GLY A 388 15.70 14.23 -2.08
C GLY A 388 15.23 12.97 -1.35
N TYR A 389 16.06 12.34 -0.49
CA TYR A 389 15.77 11.04 0.16
C TYR A 389 16.27 10.98 1.62
N SER A 390 15.97 12.02 2.40
CA SER A 390 16.38 12.12 3.81
C SER A 390 15.30 11.61 4.77
N PHE A 391 15.70 10.88 5.82
CA PHE A 391 14.76 10.22 6.73
C PHE A 391 14.98 10.59 8.21
N CYS A 392 13.91 10.63 9.01
CA CYS A 392 13.94 10.99 10.43
C CYS A 392 14.00 9.73 11.31
N LYS A 393 15.00 9.63 12.20
CA LYS A 393 15.18 8.45 13.08
C LYS A 393 13.98 8.24 14.00
N ALA A 394 13.47 9.32 14.60
CA ALA A 394 12.33 9.24 15.52
C ALA A 394 11.04 8.75 14.84
N HIS A 395 10.82 9.15 13.60
CA HIS A 395 9.68 8.69 12.79
C HIS A 395 9.82 7.21 12.45
N SER A 396 11.00 6.80 11.97
CA SER A 396 11.33 5.41 11.67
C SER A 396 11.12 4.49 12.89
N ALA A 397 11.62 4.89 14.06
CA ALA A 397 11.44 4.13 15.30
C ALA A 397 9.97 3.99 15.70
N SER A 398 9.16 5.05 15.53
CA SER A 398 7.73 5.01 15.84
C SER A 398 6.96 4.04 14.97
N TYR A 399 7.28 4.00 13.66
CA TYR A 399 6.61 3.09 12.75
C TYR A 399 7.09 1.65 12.90
N ALA A 400 8.36 1.44 13.26
CA ALA A 400 8.91 0.12 13.55
C ALA A 400 8.16 -0.58 14.70
N VAL A 401 7.68 0.16 15.72
CA VAL A 401 6.85 -0.43 16.80
C VAL A 401 5.58 -1.05 16.21
N VAL A 402 4.88 -0.32 15.33
CA VAL A 402 3.67 -0.82 14.65
C VAL A 402 4.00 -2.00 13.73
N SER A 403 5.15 -1.98 13.06
CA SER A 403 5.62 -3.11 12.25
C SER A 403 5.76 -4.40 13.08
N PHE A 404 6.34 -4.31 14.29
CA PHE A 404 6.45 -5.45 15.20
C PHE A 404 5.09 -5.90 15.73
N GLN A 405 4.18 -4.98 16.04
CA GLN A 405 2.79 -5.31 16.40
C GLN A 405 2.08 -6.09 15.29
N CYS A 406 2.18 -5.63 14.04
CA CYS A 406 1.65 -6.35 12.89
C CYS A 406 2.29 -7.73 12.73
N ALA A 407 3.62 -7.83 12.84
CA ALA A 407 4.33 -9.11 12.73
C ALA A 407 3.94 -10.10 13.83
N TYR A 408 3.69 -9.63 15.06
CA TYR A 408 3.17 -10.44 16.15
C TYR A 408 1.78 -10.98 15.84
N LEU A 409 0.85 -10.10 15.45
CA LEU A 409 -0.51 -10.51 15.10
C LEU A 409 -0.51 -11.49 13.92
N LYS A 410 0.37 -11.28 12.94
CA LYS A 410 0.56 -12.22 11.82
C LYS A 410 1.10 -13.57 12.28
N ALA A 411 2.08 -13.59 13.18
CA ALA A 411 2.72 -14.82 13.66
C ALA A 411 1.76 -15.71 14.46
N HIS A 412 0.94 -15.10 15.32
CA HIS A 412 0.12 -15.81 16.30
C HIS A 412 -1.35 -15.94 15.89
N HIS A 413 -1.86 -14.99 15.08
CA HIS A 413 -3.27 -14.91 14.70
C HIS A 413 -3.44 -14.52 13.21
N PRO A 414 -2.89 -15.32 12.26
CA PRO A 414 -2.85 -14.96 10.84
C PRO A 414 -4.24 -14.75 10.22
N ALA A 415 -5.26 -15.52 10.65
CA ALA A 415 -6.63 -15.37 10.15
C ALA A 415 -7.23 -14.01 10.54
N HIS A 416 -7.14 -13.64 11.82
CA HIS A 416 -7.58 -12.32 12.33
C HIS A 416 -6.82 -11.19 11.65
N PHE A 417 -5.50 -11.30 11.60
CA PHE A 417 -4.64 -10.25 11.05
C PHE A 417 -4.91 -10.00 9.56
N LEU A 418 -4.87 -11.05 8.72
CA LEU A 418 -5.03 -10.88 7.27
C LEU A 418 -6.47 -10.56 6.88
N ALA A 419 -7.48 -11.01 7.65
CA ALA A 419 -8.85 -10.53 7.45
C ALA A 419 -8.92 -9.01 7.59
N ARG A 420 -8.22 -8.44 8.57
CA ARG A 420 -8.21 -6.99 8.83
C ARG A 420 -7.30 -6.20 7.91
N VAL A 421 -6.18 -6.75 7.44
CA VAL A 421 -5.41 -6.18 6.32
C VAL A 421 -6.30 -6.02 5.08
N ILE A 422 -7.03 -7.08 4.71
CA ILE A 422 -7.94 -7.08 3.57
C ILE A 422 -9.10 -6.10 3.79
N ALA A 423 -9.78 -6.15 4.93
CA ALA A 423 -10.93 -5.30 5.25
C ALA A 423 -10.58 -3.81 5.23
N ASN A 424 -9.42 -3.44 5.78
CA ASN A 424 -8.97 -2.06 5.81
C ASN A 424 -8.37 -1.60 4.47
N GLN A 425 -8.32 -2.47 3.45
CA GLN A 425 -7.73 -2.17 2.13
C GLN A 425 -6.33 -1.55 2.28
N GLY A 426 -5.57 -2.07 3.24
CA GLY A 426 -4.26 -1.57 3.60
C GLY A 426 -3.14 -2.32 2.88
N GLY A 427 -1.99 -1.66 2.80
CA GLY A 427 -0.72 -2.25 2.42
C GLY A 427 -0.30 -2.06 0.95
N TYR A 428 0.80 -2.70 0.58
CA TYR A 428 1.56 -2.53 -0.66
C TYR A 428 1.03 -3.34 -1.85
N TYR A 429 0.52 -4.56 -1.62
CA TYR A 429 0.08 -5.48 -2.67
C TYR A 429 -1.42 -5.35 -2.98
N HIS A 430 -1.83 -5.85 -4.15
CA HIS A 430 -3.25 -6.03 -4.45
C HIS A 430 -3.88 -7.07 -3.51
N THR A 431 -5.18 -6.92 -3.21
CA THR A 431 -5.92 -7.78 -2.26
C THR A 431 -5.71 -9.28 -2.49
N ALA A 432 -5.67 -9.71 -3.75
CA ALA A 432 -5.44 -11.10 -4.13
C ALA A 432 -4.16 -11.69 -3.51
N ALA A 433 -3.08 -10.92 -3.44
CA ALA A 433 -1.81 -11.37 -2.86
C ALA A 433 -1.90 -11.60 -1.34
N TYR A 434 -2.74 -10.83 -0.62
CA TYR A 434 -2.99 -11.07 0.80
C TYR A 434 -3.88 -12.29 1.05
N VAL A 435 -4.79 -12.59 0.12
CA VAL A 435 -5.57 -13.84 0.15
C VAL A 435 -4.64 -15.04 -0.03
N GLU A 436 -3.71 -14.98 -0.99
CA GLU A 436 -2.71 -16.03 -1.18
C GLU A 436 -1.73 -16.11 -0.01
N GLU A 437 -1.37 -14.99 0.61
CA GLU A 437 -0.56 -14.98 1.83
C GLU A 437 -1.26 -15.68 3.00
N ALA A 438 -2.56 -15.43 3.19
CA ALA A 438 -3.35 -16.12 4.20
C ALA A 438 -3.35 -17.64 3.94
N ARG A 439 -3.53 -18.05 2.68
CA ARG A 439 -3.47 -19.46 2.28
C ARG A 439 -2.11 -20.09 2.55
N ARG A 440 -1.00 -19.40 2.27
CA ARG A 440 0.37 -19.88 2.56
C ARG A 440 0.62 -20.06 4.05
N LEU A 441 -0.04 -19.28 4.90
CA LEU A 441 -0.01 -19.42 6.35
C LEU A 441 -1.02 -20.46 6.89
N GLY A 442 -1.69 -21.21 6.00
CA GLY A 442 -2.62 -22.28 6.36
C GLY A 442 -4.03 -21.81 6.70
N VAL A 443 -4.38 -20.56 6.40
CA VAL A 443 -5.73 -20.02 6.63
C VAL A 443 -6.68 -20.46 5.50
N GLU A 444 -7.81 -21.04 5.86
CA GLU A 444 -8.87 -21.41 4.92
C GLU A 444 -9.56 -20.15 4.36
N ILE A 445 -9.62 -20.03 3.04
CA ILE A 445 -10.28 -18.90 2.38
C ILE A 445 -11.69 -19.32 1.97
N ARG A 446 -12.69 -18.77 2.64
CA ARG A 446 -14.09 -19.04 2.35
C ARG A 446 -14.68 -17.90 1.52
N GLY A 447 -15.26 -18.23 0.37
CA GLY A 447 -15.81 -17.26 -0.58
C GLY A 447 -16.94 -16.40 0.00
N PRO A 448 -17.35 -15.34 -0.71
CA PRO A 448 -18.47 -14.51 -0.28
C PRO A 448 -19.73 -15.37 -0.14
N CYS A 449 -20.62 -15.00 0.77
CA CYS A 449 -21.86 -15.71 1.06
C CYS A 449 -22.95 -14.71 1.43
N ALA A 450 -24.06 -14.72 0.70
CA ALA A 450 -25.19 -13.83 0.92
C ALA A 450 -25.87 -14.06 2.28
N LEU A 451 -25.66 -15.21 2.91
CA LEU A 451 -26.20 -15.55 4.24
C LEU A 451 -25.25 -15.17 5.39
N MET A 452 -23.94 -15.18 5.16
CA MET A 452 -22.91 -15.13 6.22
C MET A 452 -21.95 -13.94 6.10
N SER A 453 -21.55 -13.55 4.89
CA SER A 453 -20.53 -12.51 4.70
C SER A 453 -21.00 -11.15 5.18
N ARG A 454 -20.18 -10.47 5.98
CA ARG A 454 -20.35 -9.05 6.29
C ARG A 454 -19.94 -8.20 5.08
N TRP A 455 -20.09 -6.88 5.19
CA TRP A 455 -19.53 -5.96 4.19
C TRP A 455 -18.01 -6.16 4.09
N TRP A 456 -17.33 -6.01 5.22
CA TRP A 456 -15.89 -6.25 5.35
C TRP A 456 -15.55 -7.73 5.48
N THR A 457 -14.38 -8.11 4.95
CA THR A 457 -13.79 -9.43 5.17
C THR A 457 -13.56 -9.63 6.65
N ALA A 458 -13.86 -10.82 7.16
CA ALA A 458 -13.77 -11.12 8.59
C ALA A 458 -13.20 -12.52 8.81
N ARG A 459 -12.54 -12.72 9.95
CA ARG A 459 -12.16 -14.06 10.41
C ARG A 459 -13.41 -14.88 10.73
N GLU A 460 -13.34 -16.19 10.51
CA GLU A 460 -14.37 -17.16 10.83
C GLU A 460 -13.73 -18.29 11.63
N GLY A 461 -13.89 -18.27 12.96
CA GLY A 461 -13.06 -19.09 13.84
C GLY A 461 -11.61 -18.59 13.90
N SER A 462 -10.67 -19.49 14.21
CA SER A 462 -9.24 -19.19 14.37
C SER A 462 -8.40 -19.44 13.11
N ASP A 463 -8.94 -20.18 12.14
CA ASP A 463 -8.19 -20.76 11.03
C ASP A 463 -8.80 -20.46 9.65
N ALA A 464 -9.90 -19.69 9.58
CA ALA A 464 -10.53 -19.33 8.31
C ALA A 464 -10.83 -17.83 8.21
N ILE A 465 -10.93 -17.35 6.97
CA ILE A 465 -11.39 -16.00 6.62
C ILE A 465 -12.59 -16.11 5.68
N ARG A 466 -13.64 -15.34 5.98
CA ARG A 466 -14.79 -15.14 5.11
C ARG A 466 -14.62 -13.87 4.29
N ILE A 467 -14.58 -14.02 2.97
CA ILE A 467 -14.54 -12.89 2.04
C ILE A 467 -15.78 -12.01 2.21
N GLY A 468 -15.55 -10.71 2.41
CA GLY A 468 -16.60 -9.71 2.56
C GLY A 468 -17.24 -9.32 1.22
N LEU A 469 -18.47 -8.83 1.28
CA LEU A 469 -19.22 -8.39 0.09
C LEU A 469 -18.55 -7.21 -0.62
N HIS A 470 -17.72 -6.42 0.06
CA HIS A 470 -16.98 -5.30 -0.54
C HIS A 470 -15.98 -5.71 -1.64
N LEU A 471 -15.58 -6.98 -1.71
CA LEU A 471 -14.67 -7.50 -2.75
C LEU A 471 -15.41 -8.03 -3.98
N VAL A 472 -16.74 -8.05 -3.97
CA VAL A 472 -17.54 -8.50 -5.11
C VAL A 472 -17.64 -7.34 -6.11
N LYS A 473 -16.86 -7.40 -7.19
CA LYS A 473 -16.81 -6.35 -8.22
C LYS A 473 -18.19 -6.17 -8.87
N GLY A 474 -18.73 -4.96 -8.79
CA GLY A 474 -20.04 -4.61 -9.35
C GLY A 474 -21.21 -4.70 -8.36
N LEU A 475 -20.96 -5.12 -7.11
CA LEU A 475 -21.95 -5.05 -6.03
C LEU A 475 -21.87 -3.69 -5.31
N SER A 476 -23.00 -2.98 -5.21
CA SER A 476 -23.06 -1.73 -4.47
C SER A 476 -23.11 -1.96 -2.96
N LYS A 477 -22.56 -1.00 -2.21
CA LYS A 477 -22.63 -0.99 -0.74
C LYS A 477 -24.08 -1.00 -0.25
N ASP A 478 -24.94 -0.19 -0.86
CA ASP A 478 -26.36 -0.12 -0.49
C ASP A 478 -27.07 -1.46 -0.65
N THR A 479 -26.79 -2.20 -1.73
CA THR A 479 -27.35 -3.55 -1.92
C THR A 479 -26.79 -4.52 -0.88
N ALA A 480 -25.50 -4.47 -0.59
CA ALA A 480 -24.89 -5.30 0.46
C ALA A 480 -25.47 -4.99 1.86
N ASP A 481 -25.68 -3.72 2.19
CA ASP A 481 -26.28 -3.28 3.46
C ASP A 481 -27.72 -3.78 3.58
N ARG A 482 -28.52 -3.73 2.50
CA ARG A 482 -29.86 -4.32 2.45
C ARG A 482 -29.83 -5.84 2.65
N ILE A 483 -28.89 -6.54 2.01
CA ILE A 483 -28.70 -7.98 2.20
C ILE A 483 -28.40 -8.29 3.67
N ILE A 484 -27.48 -7.56 4.28
CA ILE A 484 -27.07 -7.77 5.68
C ILE A 484 -28.23 -7.45 6.63
N ALA A 485 -28.95 -6.36 6.42
CA ALA A 485 -30.10 -5.96 7.23
C ALA A 485 -31.24 -6.98 7.15
N ALA A 486 -31.57 -7.46 5.94
CA ALA A 486 -32.65 -8.42 5.71
C ALA A 486 -32.44 -9.77 6.43
N ARG A 487 -31.18 -10.15 6.75
CA ARG A 487 -30.88 -11.37 7.53
C ARG A 487 -31.41 -11.31 8.97
N SER A 488 -31.57 -10.12 9.53
CA SER A 488 -31.89 -9.93 10.96
C SER A 488 -33.39 -9.95 11.25
N VAL A 489 -34.23 -9.91 10.22
CA VAL A 489 -35.68 -9.67 10.34
C VAL A 489 -36.47 -10.96 10.62
N ASP A 490 -35.87 -12.16 10.49
CA ASP A 490 -36.58 -13.44 10.65
C ASP A 490 -36.47 -14.08 12.07
N VAL A 491 -35.92 -13.37 13.07
CA VAL A 491 -35.75 -13.91 14.43
C VAL A 491 -36.94 -13.56 15.33
N GLY A 492 -38.06 -14.26 15.14
CA GLY A 492 -39.18 -14.34 16.08
C GLY A 492 -38.94 -15.25 17.30
N ARG A 493 -37.68 -15.58 17.64
CA ARG A 493 -37.34 -16.42 18.81
C ARG A 493 -36.27 -15.77 19.68
N ARG A 494 -36.48 -15.86 21.00
CA ARG A 494 -35.75 -15.16 22.07
C ARG A 494 -34.22 -15.26 21.94
N THR A 495 -33.59 -14.16 22.32
CA THR A 495 -32.20 -13.72 22.12
C THR A 495 -31.12 -14.38 22.99
N SER A 496 -31.27 -15.66 23.36
CA SER A 496 -30.24 -16.34 24.21
C SER A 496 -29.34 -17.34 23.49
N ASP A 497 -29.63 -17.76 22.25
CA ASP A 497 -28.94 -18.89 21.61
C ASP A 497 -28.31 -18.59 20.23
N VAL A 498 -27.88 -17.35 19.98
CA VAL A 498 -27.32 -16.92 18.67
C VAL A 498 -25.93 -17.51 18.38
N ALA A 499 -25.28 -18.19 19.34
CA ALA A 499 -23.88 -18.59 19.19
C ALA A 499 -23.63 -19.99 18.62
N ARG A 500 -24.62 -20.88 18.45
CA ARG A 500 -24.35 -22.32 18.11
C ARG A 500 -25.36 -23.07 17.22
N ALA A 501 -26.21 -22.40 16.43
CA ALA A 501 -27.09 -23.11 15.49
C ALA A 501 -26.59 -22.99 14.03
N PRO A 502 -26.65 -24.06 13.20
CA PRO A 502 -26.38 -23.95 11.77
C PRO A 502 -27.54 -23.19 11.09
N ASP A 503 -27.26 -21.96 10.65
CA ASP A 503 -28.15 -21.02 9.96
C ASP A 503 -28.59 -21.50 8.56
N VAL A 504 -29.34 -22.60 8.49
CA VAL A 504 -30.04 -23.02 7.26
C VAL A 504 -31.50 -22.59 7.38
N GLY A 505 -31.83 -21.37 6.91
CA GLY A 505 -33.24 -20.91 6.87
C GLY A 505 -33.54 -19.41 6.87
N ARG A 506 -32.64 -18.50 6.45
CA ARG A 506 -32.90 -17.04 6.51
C ARG A 506 -33.64 -16.45 5.29
N PHE A 507 -33.61 -17.13 4.16
CA PHE A 507 -34.44 -16.83 2.99
C PHE A 507 -35.01 -18.15 2.48
N SER A 508 -36.32 -18.22 2.24
CA SER A 508 -37.01 -19.43 1.78
C SER A 508 -36.74 -19.76 0.30
N SER A 509 -36.36 -18.77 -0.50
CA SER A 509 -36.14 -18.89 -1.94
C SER A 509 -35.24 -17.76 -2.48
N LEU A 510 -34.72 -17.92 -3.70
CA LEU A 510 -34.01 -16.87 -4.44
C LEU A 510 -34.94 -15.68 -4.74
N ARG A 511 -36.21 -15.94 -5.04
CA ARG A 511 -37.22 -14.89 -5.25
C ARG A 511 -37.43 -14.05 -3.98
N ALA A 512 -37.57 -14.69 -2.83
CA ALA A 512 -37.67 -14.00 -1.54
C ALA A 512 -36.41 -13.17 -1.23
N PHE A 513 -35.22 -13.71 -1.52
CA PHE A 513 -33.96 -12.97 -1.41
C PHE A 513 -33.94 -11.73 -2.30
N LYS A 514 -34.27 -11.86 -3.60
CA LYS A 514 -34.28 -10.74 -4.56
C LYS A 514 -35.29 -9.65 -4.14
N SER A 515 -36.49 -10.06 -3.76
CA SER A 515 -37.60 -9.18 -3.34
C SER A 515 -37.23 -8.37 -2.10
N ARG A 516 -36.88 -9.05 -1.01
CA ARG A 516 -36.54 -8.42 0.29
C ARG A 516 -35.32 -7.51 0.20
N CYS A 517 -34.29 -7.94 -0.50
CA CYS A 517 -33.02 -7.20 -0.59
C CYS A 517 -33.01 -6.16 -1.73
N ARG A 518 -34.01 -6.16 -2.62
CA ARG A 518 -34.10 -5.29 -3.80
C ARG A 518 -32.80 -5.31 -4.62
N VAL A 519 -32.36 -6.51 -4.98
CA VAL A 519 -31.11 -6.71 -5.73
C VAL A 519 -31.35 -6.45 -7.21
N ALA A 520 -30.53 -5.59 -7.84
CA ALA A 520 -30.61 -5.33 -9.27
C ALA A 520 -30.22 -6.58 -10.08
N ARG A 521 -30.63 -6.64 -11.35
CA ARG A 521 -30.34 -7.77 -12.24
C ARG A 521 -28.84 -8.08 -12.31
N ASP A 522 -28.02 -7.06 -12.58
CA ASP A 522 -26.58 -7.25 -12.80
C ASP A 522 -25.86 -7.61 -11.49
N GLU A 523 -26.31 -7.05 -10.36
CA GLU A 523 -25.81 -7.40 -9.03
C GLU A 523 -26.17 -8.85 -8.65
N LEU A 524 -27.37 -9.32 -9.02
CA LEU A 524 -27.80 -10.71 -8.77
C LEU A 524 -26.95 -11.71 -9.55
N GLN A 525 -26.66 -11.41 -10.82
CA GLN A 525 -25.75 -12.20 -11.65
C GLN A 525 -24.34 -12.22 -11.05
N THR A 526 -23.85 -11.05 -10.63
CA THR A 526 -22.54 -10.91 -9.98
C THR A 526 -22.45 -11.73 -8.69
N LEU A 527 -23.47 -11.70 -7.84
CA LEU A 527 -23.53 -12.52 -6.61
C LEU A 527 -23.51 -14.02 -6.93
N CYS A 528 -24.19 -14.44 -8.00
CA CYS A 528 -24.15 -15.82 -8.45
C CYS A 528 -22.75 -16.23 -8.93
N ASP A 529 -22.14 -15.44 -9.81
CA ASP A 529 -20.83 -15.72 -10.41
C ASP A 529 -19.71 -15.67 -9.37
N ALA A 530 -19.82 -14.81 -8.35
CA ALA A 530 -18.92 -14.78 -7.20
C ALA A 530 -19.08 -15.99 -6.26
N GLY A 531 -20.13 -16.80 -6.40
CA GLY A 531 -20.47 -17.91 -5.50
C GLY A 531 -21.22 -17.50 -4.22
N ALA A 532 -21.65 -16.23 -4.11
CA ALA A 532 -22.34 -15.74 -2.92
C ALA A 532 -23.70 -16.38 -2.67
N LEU A 533 -24.33 -16.96 -3.71
CA LEU A 533 -25.63 -17.62 -3.62
C LEU A 533 -25.51 -19.15 -3.43
N ASP A 534 -24.30 -19.70 -3.34
CA ASP A 534 -24.10 -21.15 -3.25
C ASP A 534 -24.76 -21.75 -2.01
N ALA A 535 -24.63 -21.08 -0.85
CA ALA A 535 -25.26 -21.50 0.41
C ALA A 535 -26.77 -21.28 0.46
N LEU A 536 -27.31 -20.34 -0.34
CA LEU A 536 -28.75 -20.12 -0.46
C LEU A 536 -29.42 -21.24 -1.27
N LEU A 537 -28.68 -21.85 -2.20
CA LEU A 537 -29.16 -22.88 -3.13
C LEU A 537 -28.28 -24.15 -3.06
N PRO A 538 -28.20 -24.83 -1.89
CA PRO A 538 -27.21 -25.89 -1.63
C PRO A 538 -27.43 -27.16 -2.46
N GLY A 539 -28.64 -27.40 -2.96
CA GLY A 539 -28.99 -28.55 -3.81
C GLY A 539 -28.85 -28.31 -5.31
N CYS A 540 -28.55 -27.07 -5.73
CA CYS A 540 -28.39 -26.72 -7.14
C CYS A 540 -26.93 -26.92 -7.57
N ASN A 541 -26.72 -27.33 -8.82
CA ASN A 541 -25.42 -27.20 -9.47
C ASN A 541 -25.23 -25.79 -10.07
N ALA A 542 -24.06 -25.47 -10.63
CA ALA A 542 -23.76 -24.11 -11.09
C ALA A 542 -24.64 -23.68 -12.28
N ALA A 543 -25.00 -24.63 -13.15
CA ALA A 543 -25.91 -24.39 -14.28
C ALA A 543 -27.33 -24.08 -13.78
N GLN A 544 -27.82 -24.84 -12.80
CA GLN A 544 -29.13 -24.63 -12.18
C GLN A 544 -29.20 -23.29 -11.45
N ARG A 545 -28.16 -22.90 -10.69
CA ARG A 545 -28.09 -21.57 -10.07
C ARG A 545 -28.13 -20.44 -11.10
N SER A 546 -27.34 -20.56 -12.18
CA SER A 546 -27.35 -19.59 -13.27
C SER A 546 -28.74 -19.46 -13.92
N TRP A 547 -29.44 -20.58 -14.11
CA TRP A 547 -30.78 -20.60 -14.66
C TRP A 547 -31.79 -19.91 -13.72
N LEU A 548 -31.77 -20.24 -12.43
CA LEU A 548 -32.65 -19.62 -11.42
C LEU A 548 -32.44 -18.11 -11.35
N VAL A 549 -31.18 -17.66 -11.39
CA VAL A 549 -30.84 -16.23 -11.42
C VAL A 549 -31.34 -15.56 -12.70
N ALA A 550 -31.22 -16.20 -13.86
CA ALA A 550 -31.74 -15.68 -15.10
C ALA A 550 -33.28 -15.57 -15.10
N VAL A 551 -33.98 -16.53 -14.50
CA VAL A 551 -35.45 -16.48 -14.34
C VAL A 551 -35.82 -15.36 -13.38
N ALA A 552 -35.23 -15.35 -12.17
CA ALA A 552 -35.46 -14.32 -11.17
C ALA A 552 -35.15 -12.92 -11.72
N ALA A 553 -34.13 -12.76 -12.56
CA ALA A 553 -33.79 -11.50 -13.20
C ALA A 553 -34.86 -10.98 -14.18
N ARG A 554 -35.60 -11.88 -14.84
CA ARG A 554 -36.68 -11.53 -15.80
C ARG A 554 -37.99 -11.18 -15.12
N GLU A 555 -38.20 -11.67 -13.91
CA GLU A 555 -39.35 -11.28 -13.09
C GLU A 555 -39.21 -9.79 -12.75
N ALA A 556 -40.10 -8.98 -13.33
CA ALA A 556 -40.18 -7.57 -13.02
C ALA A 556 -40.34 -7.42 -11.51
N SER A 557 -39.42 -6.69 -10.87
CA SER A 557 -39.68 -6.16 -9.54
C SER A 557 -40.94 -5.31 -9.67
N ALA A 558 -42.09 -5.76 -9.15
CA ALA A 558 -43.38 -5.07 -9.23
C ALA A 558 -43.41 -3.73 -8.43
N PHE A 559 -42.24 -3.13 -8.18
CA PHE A 559 -42.01 -2.04 -7.24
C PHE A 559 -41.90 -0.65 -7.89
N ILE A 560 -42.27 -0.50 -9.17
CA ILE A 560 -42.38 0.81 -9.82
C ILE A 560 -43.87 1.17 -9.94
N HIS A 561 -44.54 1.45 -8.81
CA HIS A 561 -45.67 2.40 -8.71
C HIS A 561 -46.19 2.46 -7.25
N PRO A 562 -46.03 3.58 -6.50
CA PRO A 562 -46.59 3.73 -5.16
C PRO A 562 -48.08 4.14 -5.16
N GLN A 563 -48.87 3.70 -6.15
CA GLN A 563 -50.26 4.14 -6.35
C GLN A 563 -51.19 2.98 -6.72
N THR A 564 -51.13 1.87 -5.98
CA THR A 564 -52.10 0.78 -6.15
C THR A 564 -52.75 0.38 -4.81
N SER A 565 -54.06 0.59 -4.81
CA SER A 565 -55.11 0.18 -3.88
C SER A 565 -54.79 -1.03 -3.00
N GLY A 566 -55.18 -0.95 -1.72
CA GLY A 566 -54.86 -1.88 -0.62
C GLY A 566 -55.22 -3.37 -0.76
N GLY A 567 -55.63 -3.84 -1.94
CA GLY A 567 -55.74 -5.26 -2.27
C GLY A 567 -54.46 -5.88 -2.87
N GLN A 568 -53.63 -5.10 -3.57
CA GLN A 568 -52.42 -5.62 -4.25
C GLN A 568 -51.29 -5.93 -3.25
N ALA A 569 -51.14 -5.10 -2.21
CA ALA A 569 -50.13 -5.29 -1.16
C ALA A 569 -50.33 -6.60 -0.38
N LEU A 570 -51.57 -7.10 -0.27
CA LEU A 570 -51.87 -8.38 0.36
C LEU A 570 -51.48 -9.56 -0.54
N ILE A 571 -51.64 -9.42 -1.86
CA ILE A 571 -51.26 -10.43 -2.85
C ILE A 571 -49.73 -10.50 -3.00
N ASP A 572 -49.04 -9.36 -2.97
CA ASP A 572 -47.57 -9.32 -2.99
C ASP A 572 -46.98 -9.97 -1.71
N LEU A 573 -47.60 -9.76 -0.54
CA LEU A 573 -47.24 -10.46 0.70
C LEU A 573 -47.43 -11.99 0.62
N ILE A 574 -48.48 -12.45 -0.06
CA ILE A 574 -48.73 -13.89 -0.29
C ILE A 574 -47.79 -14.45 -1.37
N SER A 575 -47.29 -13.63 -2.29
CA SER A 575 -46.40 -14.04 -3.38
C SER A 575 -44.95 -14.28 -2.95
N ASP A 576 -44.51 -13.69 -1.84
CA ASP A 576 -43.16 -13.88 -1.26
C ASP A 576 -42.96 -15.31 -0.69
N GLU A 577 -44.04 -16.07 -0.46
CA GLU A 577 -44.00 -17.48 -0.03
C GLU A 577 -44.06 -18.49 -1.19
N THR A 578 -44.16 -18.04 -2.45
CA THR A 578 -44.10 -18.98 -3.58
C THR A 578 -42.69 -19.58 -3.68
N PRO A 579 -42.56 -20.93 -3.56
CA PRO A 579 -41.27 -21.58 -3.71
C PRO A 579 -40.76 -21.36 -5.14
N ASP A 580 -39.44 -21.20 -5.29
CA ASP A 580 -38.83 -21.17 -6.62
C ASP A 580 -39.26 -22.42 -7.39
N LEU A 581 -39.61 -22.27 -8.66
CA LEU A 581 -39.80 -23.42 -9.53
C LEU A 581 -38.54 -24.30 -9.46
N PRO A 582 -38.67 -25.63 -9.25
CA PRO A 582 -37.51 -26.48 -9.23
C PRO A 582 -36.74 -26.31 -10.55
N PRO A 583 -35.43 -26.02 -10.50
CA PRO A 583 -34.69 -25.80 -11.72
C PRO A 583 -34.74 -27.08 -12.58
N PRO A 584 -34.77 -26.95 -13.91
CA PRO A 584 -34.68 -28.12 -14.77
C PRO A 584 -33.42 -28.94 -14.45
N VAL A 585 -33.45 -30.22 -14.78
CA VAL A 585 -32.24 -31.07 -14.69
C VAL A 585 -31.27 -30.58 -15.76
N LEU A 586 -30.26 -29.82 -15.33
CA LEU A 586 -29.22 -29.28 -16.20
C LEU A 586 -27.90 -29.98 -15.91
N ARG A 587 -27.14 -30.29 -16.96
CA ARG A 587 -25.75 -30.71 -16.83
C ARG A 587 -24.96 -29.59 -16.16
N ASP A 588 -24.15 -29.94 -15.16
CA ASP A 588 -23.34 -28.96 -14.46
C ASP A 588 -22.33 -28.28 -15.39
N LEU A 589 -21.97 -27.05 -15.05
CA LEU A 589 -20.95 -26.31 -15.79
C LEU A 589 -19.58 -26.95 -15.52
N PRO A 590 -18.67 -26.96 -16.50
CA PRO A 590 -17.27 -27.31 -16.26
C PRO A 590 -16.71 -26.44 -15.12
N ILE A 591 -15.99 -27.06 -14.18
CA ILE A 591 -15.46 -26.34 -13.01
C ILE A 591 -14.59 -25.14 -13.40
N ASP A 592 -13.83 -25.25 -14.50
CA ASP A 592 -13.00 -24.15 -14.99
C ASP A 592 -13.85 -22.95 -15.44
N GLN A 593 -15.03 -23.19 -16.03
CA GLN A 593 -15.95 -22.11 -16.38
C GLN A 593 -16.49 -21.41 -15.12
N VAL A 594 -16.81 -22.17 -14.07
CA VAL A 594 -17.24 -21.60 -12.77
C VAL A 594 -16.12 -20.76 -12.17
N ARG A 595 -14.88 -21.26 -12.18
CA ARG A 595 -13.71 -20.53 -11.68
C ARG A 595 -13.43 -19.26 -12.49
N HIS A 596 -13.53 -19.30 -13.82
CA HIS A 596 -13.36 -18.11 -14.65
C HIS A 596 -14.37 -17.01 -14.30
N ARG A 597 -15.64 -17.38 -14.11
CA ARG A 597 -16.68 -16.43 -13.68
C ARG A 597 -16.37 -15.84 -12.30
N ARG A 598 -16.02 -16.70 -11.34
CA ARG A 598 -15.65 -16.27 -9.98
C ARG A 598 -14.43 -15.35 -9.96
N PHE A 599 -13.40 -15.70 -10.73
CA PHE A 599 -12.20 -14.88 -10.89
C PHE A 599 -12.52 -13.51 -11.51
N ALA A 600 -13.41 -13.44 -12.49
CA ALA A 600 -13.84 -12.16 -13.08
C ALA A 600 -14.56 -11.24 -12.06
N CYS A 601 -15.25 -11.81 -11.07
CA CYS A 601 -15.96 -11.06 -10.02
C CYS A 601 -15.06 -10.69 -8.82
N LEU A 602 -14.06 -11.51 -8.50
CA LEU A 602 -13.26 -11.35 -7.27
C LEU A 602 -11.79 -10.98 -7.51
N ALA A 603 -11.26 -11.21 -8.72
CA ALA A 603 -9.83 -11.16 -9.06
C ALA A 603 -8.93 -12.14 -8.27
N PHE A 604 -9.53 -13.11 -7.58
CA PHE A 604 -8.88 -14.26 -6.95
C PHE A 604 -9.88 -15.43 -6.86
N LEU A 605 -9.41 -16.61 -6.45
CA LEU A 605 -10.26 -17.77 -6.21
C LEU A 605 -10.18 -18.14 -4.72
N PRO A 606 -11.32 -18.25 -4.00
CA PRO A 606 -11.32 -18.72 -2.62
C PRO A 606 -10.73 -20.12 -2.48
N GLU A 607 -11.07 -21.03 -3.39
CA GLU A 607 -10.69 -22.45 -3.26
C GLU A 607 -9.25 -22.79 -3.66
N ARG A 608 -8.59 -22.00 -4.53
CA ARG A 608 -7.27 -22.30 -5.12
C ARG A 608 -6.54 -21.03 -5.56
N HIS A 609 -5.26 -21.15 -5.89
CA HIS A 609 -4.53 -20.08 -6.56
C HIS A 609 -5.04 -19.89 -8.01
N PRO A 610 -5.13 -18.65 -8.54
CA PRO A 610 -5.64 -18.38 -9.88
C PRO A 610 -4.93 -19.12 -11.03
N LEU A 611 -3.66 -19.48 -10.86
CA LEU A 611 -2.89 -20.26 -11.85
C LEU A 611 -3.57 -21.56 -12.30
N CYS A 612 -4.49 -22.13 -11.49
CA CYS A 612 -5.24 -23.31 -11.89
C CYS A 612 -6.14 -23.10 -13.13
N LEU A 613 -6.40 -21.86 -13.53
CA LEU A 613 -7.13 -21.52 -14.75
C LEU A 613 -6.27 -21.71 -16.03
N TRP A 614 -4.96 -21.89 -15.88
CA TRP A 614 -4.04 -22.16 -16.97
C TRP A 614 -3.57 -23.61 -16.96
N ARG A 615 -3.38 -24.19 -18.14
CA ARG A 615 -2.80 -25.53 -18.28
C ARG A 615 -1.28 -25.46 -18.13
N LEU A 616 -0.80 -25.78 -16.94
CA LEU A 616 0.63 -25.82 -16.64
C LEU A 616 1.26 -27.14 -17.15
N PRO A 617 2.50 -27.10 -17.69
CA PRO A 617 3.27 -28.31 -17.96
C PRO A 617 3.47 -29.17 -16.71
N LYS A 618 3.54 -30.50 -16.87
CA LYS A 618 3.66 -31.46 -15.74
C LYS A 618 4.94 -31.29 -14.89
N ARG A 619 5.97 -30.62 -15.39
CA ARG A 619 7.26 -30.39 -14.72
C ARG A 619 7.61 -28.91 -14.69
N THR A 620 6.72 -28.11 -14.11
CA THR A 620 6.98 -26.70 -13.85
C THR A 620 7.74 -26.58 -12.52
N LEU A 621 8.84 -25.85 -12.52
CA LEU A 621 9.53 -25.51 -11.27
C LEU A 621 8.67 -24.48 -10.52
N MET A 622 8.46 -24.72 -9.23
CA MET A 622 7.65 -23.84 -8.39
C MET A 622 8.52 -22.76 -7.72
N CYS A 623 7.97 -21.60 -7.39
CA CYS A 623 8.66 -20.46 -6.77
C CYS A 623 9.41 -20.88 -5.50
N ARG A 624 8.77 -21.64 -4.60
CA ARG A 624 9.38 -22.09 -3.34
C ARG A 624 10.56 -23.04 -3.55
N ALA A 625 10.70 -23.65 -4.73
CA ALA A 625 11.84 -24.53 -5.03
C ALA A 625 13.11 -23.74 -5.41
N ILE A 626 12.99 -22.44 -5.70
CA ILE A 626 14.14 -21.57 -5.95
C ILE A 626 14.86 -21.30 -4.63
N THR A 627 16.12 -21.72 -4.55
CA THR A 627 16.94 -21.60 -3.34
C THR A 627 18.33 -21.08 -3.70
N ALA A 628 19.05 -20.55 -2.71
CA ALA A 628 20.42 -20.07 -2.90
C ALA A 628 21.38 -21.17 -3.41
N ALA A 629 21.11 -22.44 -3.11
CA ALA A 629 21.87 -23.58 -3.62
C ALA A 629 21.75 -23.76 -5.15
N MET A 630 20.82 -23.06 -5.79
CA MET A 630 20.68 -23.04 -7.24
C MET A 630 21.45 -21.90 -7.92
N LYS A 631 22.32 -21.17 -7.20
CA LYS A 631 23.14 -20.10 -7.77
C LYS A 631 23.82 -20.53 -9.08
N ASP A 632 23.82 -19.64 -10.06
CA ASP A 632 24.36 -19.81 -11.41
C ASP A 632 23.64 -20.86 -12.26
N ARG A 633 22.55 -21.47 -11.76
CA ARG A 633 21.72 -22.39 -12.54
C ARG A 633 20.65 -21.62 -13.30
N ARG A 634 20.48 -22.00 -14.56
CA ARG A 634 19.35 -21.57 -15.38
C ARG A 634 18.09 -22.35 -15.01
N VAL A 635 17.00 -21.64 -14.76
CA VAL A 635 15.70 -22.20 -14.36
C VAL A 635 14.58 -21.61 -15.19
N SER A 636 13.43 -22.29 -15.21
CA SER A 636 12.20 -21.83 -15.86
C SER A 636 11.01 -22.15 -14.94
N LEU A 637 10.20 -21.15 -14.65
CA LEU A 637 9.02 -21.25 -13.78
C LEU A 637 7.83 -20.53 -14.40
N ILE A 638 6.64 -20.82 -13.91
CA ILE A 638 5.40 -20.13 -14.30
C ILE A 638 4.82 -19.50 -13.07
N ALA A 639 4.64 -18.18 -13.09
CA ALA A 639 4.20 -17.43 -11.94
C ALA A 639 3.48 -16.14 -12.35
N TRP A 640 2.69 -15.62 -11.42
CA TRP A 640 1.91 -14.41 -11.57
C TRP A 640 2.68 -13.18 -11.07
N PRO A 641 2.77 -12.08 -11.84
CA PRO A 641 3.38 -10.84 -11.34
C PRO A 641 2.45 -10.11 -10.36
N ILE A 642 2.82 -10.08 -9.07
CA ILE A 642 1.99 -9.48 -8.01
C ILE A 642 2.47 -8.11 -7.52
N ALA A 643 3.72 -7.75 -7.82
CA ALA A 643 4.29 -6.44 -7.54
C ALA A 643 5.41 -6.12 -8.53
N ARG A 644 5.58 -4.83 -8.83
CA ARG A 644 6.66 -4.36 -9.69
C ARG A 644 7.15 -2.97 -9.31
N LYS A 645 8.44 -2.72 -9.51
CA LYS A 645 9.05 -1.40 -9.36
C LYS A 645 10.02 -1.15 -10.51
N GLN A 646 9.60 -0.28 -11.42
CA GLN A 646 10.45 0.26 -12.48
C GLN A 646 11.45 1.24 -11.87
N VAL A 647 12.71 1.11 -12.27
CA VAL A 647 13.82 2.00 -11.89
C VAL A 647 14.68 2.30 -13.13
N SER A 648 15.60 3.26 -13.00
CA SER A 648 16.60 3.54 -14.03
C SER A 648 17.95 2.98 -13.61
N ALA A 649 18.52 2.11 -14.43
CA ALA A 649 19.89 1.64 -14.32
C ALA A 649 20.83 2.74 -14.83
N THR A 650 21.81 3.12 -14.02
CA THR A 650 22.83 4.12 -14.38
C THR A 650 24.14 3.43 -14.72
N TYR A 651 24.61 3.59 -15.95
CA TYR A 651 25.89 3.09 -16.44
C TYR A 651 26.89 4.24 -16.50
N LEU A 652 28.02 4.08 -15.80
CA LEU A 652 29.12 5.06 -15.78
C LEU A 652 30.22 4.72 -16.79
N ASN A 653 30.27 3.47 -17.25
CA ASN A 653 31.27 2.96 -18.19
C ASN A 653 30.58 2.34 -19.41
N ASP A 654 31.28 2.30 -20.55
CA ASP A 654 30.88 1.55 -21.74
C ASP A 654 31.12 0.03 -21.57
N GLU A 655 30.77 -0.75 -22.59
CA GLU A 655 30.91 -2.22 -22.61
C GLU A 655 32.37 -2.69 -22.48
N ASP A 656 33.33 -1.84 -22.85
CA ASP A 656 34.78 -2.09 -22.72
C ASP A 656 35.34 -1.62 -21.36
N GLY A 657 34.49 -1.12 -20.46
CA GLY A 657 34.86 -0.62 -19.14
C GLY A 657 35.47 0.79 -19.13
N LYS A 658 35.40 1.54 -20.24
CA LYS A 658 35.88 2.93 -20.29
C LYS A 658 34.81 3.89 -19.76
N PRO A 659 35.19 4.97 -19.05
CA PRO A 659 34.24 5.95 -18.55
C PRO A 659 33.43 6.59 -19.68
N LEU A 660 32.11 6.64 -19.52
CA LEU A 660 31.24 7.38 -20.42
C LEU A 660 31.35 8.89 -20.15
N PRO A 661 31.31 9.75 -21.19
CA PRO A 661 31.34 11.19 -21.01
C PRO A 661 30.11 11.72 -20.25
N ARG A 662 29.00 10.99 -20.28
CA ARG A 662 27.80 11.23 -19.46
C ARG A 662 27.21 9.88 -19.01
N PRO A 663 26.65 9.78 -17.79
CA PRO A 663 25.98 8.56 -17.36
C PRO A 663 24.86 8.18 -18.34
N ARG A 664 24.84 6.92 -18.75
CA ARG A 664 23.75 6.36 -19.56
C ARG A 664 22.68 5.82 -18.63
N HIS A 665 21.42 6.11 -18.92
CA HIS A 665 20.27 5.71 -18.11
C HIS A 665 19.37 4.79 -18.91
N GLU A 666 19.11 3.59 -18.40
CA GLU A 666 18.27 2.61 -19.09
C GLU A 666 17.17 2.06 -18.16
N PRO A 667 16.03 1.61 -18.69
CA PRO A 667 14.99 0.99 -17.89
C PRO A 667 15.47 -0.29 -17.24
N MET A 668 15.05 -0.55 -16.01
CA MET A 668 14.98 -1.91 -15.52
C MET A 668 13.81 -2.06 -14.54
N CYS A 669 13.45 -3.28 -14.19
CA CYS A 669 12.32 -3.54 -13.30
C CYS A 669 12.62 -4.65 -12.30
N PHE A 670 12.23 -4.42 -11.06
CA PHE A 670 12.13 -5.48 -10.05
C PHE A 670 10.69 -5.98 -10.02
N VAL A 671 10.50 -7.29 -10.11
CA VAL A 671 9.17 -7.91 -10.15
C VAL A 671 9.10 -9.05 -9.14
N THR A 672 8.10 -9.01 -8.27
CA THR A 672 7.75 -10.14 -7.39
C THR A 672 6.77 -11.04 -8.13
N LEU A 673 7.16 -12.30 -8.32
CA LEU A 673 6.32 -13.33 -8.91
C LEU A 673 5.79 -14.27 -7.83
N GLU A 674 4.58 -14.79 -8.03
CA GLU A 674 3.87 -15.67 -7.11
C GLU A 674 3.33 -16.92 -7.82
N ASP A 675 3.41 -18.06 -7.16
CA ASP A 675 2.68 -19.26 -7.56
C ASP A 675 1.97 -19.91 -6.36
N GLU A 676 1.42 -21.12 -6.56
CA GLU A 676 0.70 -21.85 -5.52
C GLU A 676 1.56 -22.21 -4.29
N THR A 677 2.89 -22.06 -4.37
CA THR A 677 3.85 -22.50 -3.36
C THR A 677 4.56 -21.36 -2.63
N GLY A 678 4.74 -20.20 -3.28
CA GLY A 678 5.54 -19.13 -2.71
C GLY A 678 5.84 -17.98 -3.68
N LEU A 679 6.82 -17.18 -3.30
CA LEU A 679 7.24 -15.98 -4.00
C LEU A 679 8.67 -16.13 -4.52
N VAL A 680 8.95 -15.50 -5.65
CA VAL A 680 10.32 -15.31 -6.13
C VAL A 680 10.51 -13.87 -6.58
N GLU A 681 11.60 -13.26 -6.13
CA GLU A 681 11.98 -11.91 -6.53
C GLU A 681 12.83 -11.97 -7.79
N THR A 682 12.49 -11.15 -8.78
CA THR A 682 13.11 -11.19 -10.09
C THR A 682 13.63 -9.82 -10.52
N VAL A 683 14.72 -9.83 -11.29
CA VAL A 683 15.37 -8.64 -11.83
C VAL A 683 15.31 -8.70 -13.34
N TRP A 684 14.71 -7.68 -13.93
CA TRP A 684 14.57 -7.51 -15.38
C TRP A 684 15.49 -6.36 -15.77
N PHE A 685 16.74 -6.69 -16.09
CA PHE A 685 17.73 -5.73 -16.62
C PHE A 685 17.26 -5.13 -17.95
N PRO A 686 17.90 -4.04 -18.44
CA PRO A 686 17.41 -3.30 -19.61
C PRO A 686 17.04 -4.14 -20.81
N ASP A 687 17.90 -5.06 -21.26
CA ASP A 687 17.61 -5.91 -22.41
C ASP A 687 16.32 -6.73 -22.22
N ALA A 688 16.16 -7.36 -21.06
CA ALA A 688 14.98 -8.15 -20.74
C ALA A 688 13.73 -7.27 -20.55
N TYR A 689 13.87 -6.09 -19.94
CA TYR A 689 12.76 -5.17 -19.75
C TYR A 689 12.29 -4.54 -21.07
N HIS A 690 13.20 -4.14 -21.95
CA HIS A 690 12.87 -3.66 -23.29
C HIS A 690 12.15 -4.73 -24.10
N ALA A 691 12.62 -5.98 -24.04
CA ALA A 691 12.03 -7.08 -24.80
C ALA A 691 10.65 -7.51 -24.26
N TYR A 692 10.46 -7.54 -22.94
CA TYR A 692 9.32 -8.22 -22.31
C TYR A 692 8.50 -7.35 -21.36
N GLY A 693 8.92 -6.13 -21.05
CA GLY A 693 8.29 -5.27 -20.04
C GLY A 693 6.80 -5.01 -20.30
N VAL A 694 6.40 -4.93 -21.58
CA VAL A 694 4.99 -4.82 -22.01
C VAL A 694 4.11 -5.95 -21.48
N LEU A 695 4.67 -7.16 -21.27
CA LEU A 695 3.91 -8.31 -20.79
C LEU A 695 3.46 -8.13 -19.32
N LEU A 696 4.19 -7.34 -18.53
CA LEU A 696 3.82 -7.04 -17.14
C LEU A 696 2.52 -6.20 -17.06
N GLU A 697 2.15 -5.47 -18.12
CA GLU A 697 0.91 -4.69 -18.17
C GLU A 697 -0.34 -5.55 -18.39
N ARG A 698 -0.16 -6.76 -18.94
CA ARG A 698 -1.30 -7.67 -19.22
C ARG A 698 -1.90 -8.22 -17.92
N GLY A 699 -1.08 -8.31 -16.86
CA GLY A 699 -1.48 -8.91 -15.60
C GLY A 699 -1.71 -10.42 -15.68
N ASP A 700 -1.31 -11.06 -16.78
CA ASP A 700 -1.41 -12.50 -16.99
C ASP A 700 -0.24 -13.24 -16.33
N PRO A 701 -0.40 -14.52 -15.99
CA PRO A 701 0.72 -15.35 -15.58
C PRO A 701 1.72 -15.55 -16.71
N LEU A 702 3.00 -15.51 -16.34
CA LEU A 702 4.12 -15.52 -17.27
C LEU A 702 4.96 -16.77 -17.04
N ARG A 703 5.47 -17.34 -18.13
CA ARG A 703 6.59 -18.29 -18.06
C ARG A 703 7.88 -17.49 -18.09
N VAL A 704 8.62 -17.53 -17.00
CA VAL A 704 9.85 -16.76 -16.81
C VAL A 704 11.03 -17.72 -16.75
N SER A 705 12.05 -17.45 -17.55
CA SER A 705 13.29 -18.21 -17.57
C SER A 705 14.48 -17.28 -17.38
N GLY A 706 15.46 -17.75 -16.62
CA GLY A 706 16.59 -16.92 -16.22
C GLY A 706 17.59 -17.67 -15.37
N THR A 707 18.60 -16.95 -14.90
CA THR A 707 19.66 -17.50 -14.06
C THR A 707 19.44 -17.08 -12.61
N VAL A 708 19.52 -18.05 -11.69
CA VAL A 708 19.40 -17.78 -10.26
C VAL A 708 20.69 -17.12 -9.79
N ASP A 709 20.56 -15.94 -9.20
CA ASP A 709 21.60 -15.31 -8.40
C ASP A 709 21.28 -15.51 -6.91
N ALA A 710 22.30 -15.46 -6.06
CA ALA A 710 22.15 -15.57 -4.62
C ALA A 710 23.14 -14.67 -3.89
N SER A 711 22.61 -13.90 -2.93
CA SER A 711 23.35 -12.97 -2.09
C SER A 711 22.87 -13.13 -0.65
N TYR A 712 23.79 -13.46 0.27
CA TYR A 712 23.50 -13.73 1.69
C TYR A 712 22.32 -14.70 1.88
N ASP A 713 22.39 -15.87 1.23
CA ASP A 713 21.37 -16.93 1.20
C ASP A 713 19.98 -16.53 0.66
N PHE A 714 19.83 -15.31 0.14
CA PHE A 714 18.61 -14.87 -0.50
C PHE A 714 18.70 -15.06 -2.03
N PRO A 715 17.85 -15.90 -2.64
CA PRO A 715 17.86 -16.11 -4.08
C PRO A 715 17.04 -15.05 -4.83
N THR A 716 17.56 -14.61 -5.96
CA THR A 716 16.85 -13.76 -6.93
C THR A 716 16.97 -14.35 -8.32
N LEU A 717 15.97 -14.16 -9.18
CA LEU A 717 16.03 -14.62 -10.57
C LEU A 717 16.35 -13.46 -11.52
N THR A 718 17.50 -13.52 -12.18
CA THR A 718 17.82 -12.62 -13.29
C THR A 718 17.11 -13.11 -14.54
N VAL A 719 16.16 -12.32 -15.04
CA VAL A 719 15.28 -12.72 -16.14
C VAL A 719 15.98 -12.54 -17.48
N GLU A 720 15.91 -13.58 -18.32
CA GLU A 720 16.50 -13.58 -19.67
C GLU A 720 15.44 -13.77 -20.76
N ARG A 721 14.39 -14.53 -20.47
CA ARG A 721 13.34 -14.86 -21.43
C ARG A 721 11.99 -14.96 -20.74
N VAL A 722 10.98 -14.35 -21.36
CA VAL A 722 9.60 -14.37 -20.87
C VAL A 722 8.69 -14.80 -22.01
N GLU A 723 7.78 -15.71 -21.70
CA GLU A 723 6.77 -16.19 -22.65
C GLU A 723 5.39 -16.06 -22.01
N THR A 724 4.41 -15.63 -22.79
CA THR A 724 3.01 -15.71 -22.38
C THR A 724 2.56 -17.16 -22.44
N LEU A 725 1.76 -17.59 -21.48
CA LEU A 725 1.02 -18.84 -21.61
C LEU A 725 -0.05 -18.62 -22.68
N GLY A 726 0.05 -19.29 -23.83
CA GLY A 726 -0.96 -19.20 -24.90
C GLY A 726 -2.36 -19.35 -24.31
N GLY A 727 -3.22 -18.36 -24.58
CA GLY A 727 -4.47 -18.18 -23.84
C GLY A 727 -5.39 -19.39 -23.90
N ALA A 728 -6.06 -19.66 -22.78
CA ALA A 728 -7.39 -20.26 -22.83
C ALA A 728 -8.26 -19.30 -23.65
N SER A 729 -8.67 -19.73 -24.83
CA SER A 729 -9.68 -19.04 -25.63
C SER A 729 -10.97 -18.88 -24.82
N GLY A 730 -11.32 -17.63 -24.47
CA GLY A 730 -12.71 -17.26 -24.12
C GLY A 730 -13.03 -16.83 -22.68
N GLY A 731 -12.14 -16.15 -21.95
CA GLY A 731 -12.48 -15.48 -20.67
C GLY A 731 -12.10 -14.00 -20.68
N PRO A 732 -12.89 -13.09 -20.06
CA PRO A 732 -12.68 -11.65 -20.18
C PRO A 732 -11.34 -11.26 -19.57
N SER A 733 -10.53 -10.53 -20.34
CA SER A 733 -9.35 -9.85 -19.83
C SER A 733 -9.78 -8.93 -18.69
N CYS A 734 -9.21 -9.11 -17.52
CA CYS A 734 -9.32 -8.14 -16.44
C CYS A 734 -8.38 -6.96 -16.72
N HIS A 735 -8.61 -6.27 -17.83
CA HIS A 735 -8.21 -4.87 -17.96
C HIS A 735 -9.23 -4.00 -17.20
N PRO A 736 -8.83 -2.91 -16.54
CA PRO A 736 -9.70 -1.73 -16.52
C PRO A 736 -9.89 -1.32 -18.00
N PRO A 737 -11.11 -0.98 -18.44
CA PRO A 737 -11.58 -1.15 -19.81
C PRO A 737 -10.65 -0.50 -20.85
N GLY A 738 -10.32 -1.22 -21.93
CA GLY A 738 -9.50 -0.69 -23.01
C GLY A 738 -9.19 -1.67 -24.16
N GLY A 739 -10.23 -2.14 -24.86
CA GLY A 739 -10.22 -2.41 -26.32
C GLY A 739 -9.44 -3.62 -26.88
N GLU A 740 -10.18 -4.62 -27.34
CA GLU A 740 -9.72 -5.83 -28.05
C GLU A 740 -9.06 -5.53 -29.41
N VAL A 741 -7.98 -6.26 -29.72
CA VAL A 741 -7.33 -6.29 -31.05
C VAL A 741 -7.72 -7.59 -31.75
N THR A 742 -8.43 -7.48 -32.87
CA THR A 742 -8.68 -8.58 -33.81
C THR A 742 -7.47 -8.78 -34.73
N ALA A 743 -6.89 -9.99 -34.72
CA ALA A 743 -6.04 -10.54 -35.79
C ALA A 743 -6.92 -10.82 -37.02
N GLU A 744 -6.53 -10.64 -38.30
CA GLU A 744 -5.47 -11.23 -39.16
C GLU A 744 -5.77 -10.70 -40.61
N PRO A 745 -5.17 -11.11 -41.76
CA PRO A 745 -3.84 -11.70 -42.06
C PRO A 745 -3.13 -11.03 -43.29
N ASP A 746 -1.93 -11.53 -43.63
CA ASP A 746 -1.26 -11.52 -44.95
C ASP A 746 -1.13 -10.20 -45.77
N ARG A 747 0.07 -9.59 -45.70
CA ARG A 747 1.03 -9.47 -46.83
C ARG A 747 2.33 -8.79 -46.42
#